data_AF-A0A1L6MVB8-F1
#
_entry.id   AF-A0A1L6MVB8-F1
#
_cell.length_a   1.000
_cell.length_b   1.000
_cell.length_c   1.000
_cell.angle_alpha   90.00
_cell.angle_beta   90.00
_cell.angle_gamma   90.00
#
_symmetry.space_group_name_H-M   'P 1'
#
loop_
_entity.id
_entity.type
_entity.pdbx_description
1 polymer ?
#
loop_
_entity_poly.entity_id
_entity_poly.type
_entity_poly.pdbx_seq_one_letter_code
_entity_poly.pdbx_strand_id
1 'polypeptide(L)'
;MGVGLIAACGDRQLPLQHSSIELPQDAAFVCLKVFKPDPTSPDRMLPQLPEPVPLPHCSVSNAAANLAYSPYQLFALVMQGSRNGLAVVNLSTGVIVDVNQASPGVQAVPIGNQPTGIATSPDGRSTLVTTAEPGRYALWVVDNARILGDSQGIRQDPRPAPPLLTEWMVCGLPQPPMTVLSVPRAPSSSSFSGTYDIAVILQSNERGQAKALMIDPDSLKQIPLGQYLPCPLEGAIELAADLPENWTAGPSWPDGIPYASGGITLDLPQPPSVCSAGWEWQTPPNPFPKIGGASPQPRGAAFADRILYISDGSFPLIHRIDLSNPKRLVELQPLIVTSMSSPDRQVSVGPLAVSPITSDYRRYLYGIESDINGNILVYDITQPDRSPLVPLTNPYPVLNPLQSPDRISFEAPAVAISFVSHDVPVTKNWDGTGRMGALTGLLCNPNPNAFDQQGNVVDWGAFYRPGEALLSRDTSLLPNSLRGVFAFVALTNGSIQIVNVDDWDAPCRRPVLLTSDAQVSSLSLPQPVPSSLEDTNPFHAPRAEGRLGASQAVTGEIFFPIISPHTKRSKYLFSFDLNHGGQVPYLLSPPKLFLNEISLPIDFGEQGTNPILLQVQSTFAYPHSVEGQENLQGVVSGYIPVEKSPGILFSLEDPSVHNDDDWTIVYEGQLPGFEGIRADMSTNDDFHTLTLTTQGVSLCSLGVHDVKTSLARAQKAREELAQAVPSTVLSPSALEQVGAQMGDYVQIADDLLPGDNSYWNQQAACWDLGGTSLRTPAERYHTCEVMYGAVQDQSVHRDFPILEAYSDHLVLGTFYGPSGTLMTPANRQRIGARSDNVPWFKLLYCCFQGRASFRVRTGGQWIAIGKRTGYLHHVGTSGTDQACVDSCLVRDALLNARIMEVPRTASSSFMPSRNSVLALRNPFFSFFMMGGMLSASSDFTASSRDMTWKFSTRGGFSPLRLQVGVRGGIPSNRYRASPRSIRFIEPYGRLLVIDGAGQGLQQISLDKVDFMGPSIL
;
A
#
# COMPACT_ATOMS: atom_id res chain seq x y z
N MET A 1 -53.14 49.79 -37.04
CA MET A 1 -52.71 50.71 -35.96
C MET A 1 -52.66 49.90 -34.67
N GLY A 2 -51.58 50.02 -33.91
CA GLY A 2 -51.39 49.32 -32.62
C GLY A 2 -50.19 48.39 -32.62
N VAL A 3 -49.01 48.96 -32.41
CA VAL A 3 -47.76 48.26 -32.11
C VAL A 3 -47.87 47.63 -30.72
N GLY A 4 -47.66 46.32 -30.62
CA GLY A 4 -47.53 45.60 -29.35
C GLY A 4 -46.19 44.87 -29.31
N LEU A 5 -45.21 45.45 -28.60
CA LEU A 5 -43.96 44.79 -28.24
C LEU A 5 -44.25 43.62 -27.30
N ILE A 6 -43.85 42.41 -27.68
CA ILE A 6 -43.56 41.33 -26.72
C ILE A 6 -42.03 41.24 -26.65
N ALA A 7 -41.49 41.57 -25.49
CA ALA A 7 -40.09 41.41 -25.15
C ALA A 7 -39.75 39.91 -25.11
N ALA A 8 -38.86 39.46 -26.01
CA ALA A 8 -38.13 38.23 -25.80
C ALA A 8 -36.99 38.54 -24.81
N CYS A 9 -37.00 37.88 -23.65
CA CYS A 9 -35.86 37.85 -22.76
C CYS A 9 -34.66 37.29 -23.53
N GLY A 10 -33.66 38.13 -23.79
CA GLY A 10 -32.38 37.68 -24.32
C GLY A 10 -31.74 36.73 -23.33
N ASP A 11 -31.31 35.57 -23.83
CA ASP A 11 -30.37 34.70 -23.14
C ASP A 11 -29.25 35.56 -22.58
N ARG A 12 -29.13 35.55 -21.25
CA ARG A 12 -27.97 36.08 -20.56
C ARG A 12 -26.82 35.18 -21.00
N GLN A 13 -26.06 35.60 -22.01
CA GLN A 13 -24.77 34.99 -22.33
C GLN A 13 -24.00 34.92 -21.02
N LEU A 14 -23.87 33.71 -20.47
CA LEU A 14 -22.92 33.45 -19.42
C LEU A 14 -21.58 33.95 -19.96
N PRO A 15 -20.87 34.86 -19.26
CA PRO A 15 -19.55 35.26 -19.71
C PRO A 15 -18.73 33.97 -19.87
N LEU A 16 -18.18 33.76 -21.07
CA LEU A 16 -17.17 32.74 -21.32
C LEU A 16 -16.09 32.94 -20.25
N GLN A 17 -16.08 32.09 -19.23
CA GLN A 17 -14.93 32.00 -18.33
C GLN A 17 -13.79 31.45 -19.17
N HIS A 18 -12.95 32.33 -19.71
CA HIS A 18 -11.63 31.93 -20.14
C HIS A 18 -10.87 31.48 -18.89
N SER A 19 -10.62 30.18 -18.74
CA SER A 19 -9.69 29.70 -17.72
C SER A 19 -8.31 30.26 -18.05
N SER A 20 -7.75 31.07 -17.16
CA SER A 20 -6.43 31.69 -17.32
C SER A 20 -5.30 30.66 -17.34
N ILE A 21 -5.55 29.46 -16.81
CA ILE A 21 -4.62 28.32 -16.76
C ILE A 21 -5.19 27.16 -17.59
N GLU A 22 -4.55 26.84 -18.71
CA GLU A 22 -5.01 25.78 -19.63
C GLU A 22 -4.03 24.60 -19.69
N LEU A 23 -4.52 23.40 -19.32
CA LEU A 23 -3.74 22.15 -19.25
C LEU A 23 -2.40 22.31 -18.51
N PRO A 24 -2.39 22.76 -17.24
CA PRO A 24 -1.14 22.94 -16.52
C PRO A 24 -0.44 21.60 -16.32
N GLN A 25 0.89 21.59 -16.50
CA GLN A 25 1.70 20.37 -16.46
C GLN A 25 2.64 20.33 -15.26
N ASP A 26 3.39 21.41 -15.04
CA ASP A 26 4.33 21.54 -13.93
C ASP A 26 4.49 23.03 -13.53
N ALA A 27 5.16 23.30 -12.41
CA ALA A 27 5.47 24.66 -11.98
C ALA A 27 6.83 24.79 -11.28
N ALA A 28 7.39 25.99 -11.37
CA ALA A 28 8.55 26.41 -10.60
C ALA A 28 8.24 27.67 -9.78
N PHE A 29 9.00 27.88 -8.71
CA PHE A 29 8.74 28.95 -7.74
C PHE A 29 9.83 30.00 -7.76
N VAL A 30 9.44 31.26 -7.58
CA VAL A 30 10.34 32.41 -7.59
C VAL A 30 9.96 33.34 -6.46
N CYS A 31 10.95 33.78 -5.69
CA CYS A 31 10.79 34.83 -4.69
C CYS A 31 11.25 36.16 -5.28
N LEU A 32 10.36 37.15 -5.28
CA LEU A 32 10.66 38.50 -5.79
C LEU A 32 10.45 39.53 -4.69
N LYS A 33 11.39 40.44 -4.54
CA LYS A 33 11.21 41.65 -3.75
C LYS A 33 10.56 42.71 -4.62
N VAL A 34 9.25 42.90 -4.43
CA VAL A 34 8.39 43.73 -5.27
C VAL A 34 7.91 45.01 -4.59
N PHE A 35 8.14 45.13 -3.28
CA PHE A 35 7.86 46.36 -2.54
C PHE A 35 9.06 46.85 -1.74
N LYS A 36 9.09 48.17 -1.52
CA LYS A 36 10.01 48.85 -0.61
C LYS A 36 9.26 49.77 0.35
N PRO A 37 9.76 50.03 1.57
CA PRO A 37 9.17 51.00 2.47
C PRO A 37 9.14 52.40 1.84
N ASP A 38 8.05 53.14 2.02
CA ASP A 38 7.96 54.55 1.67
C ASP A 38 8.93 55.33 2.58
N PRO A 39 9.92 56.06 2.04
CA PRO A 39 10.89 56.79 2.85
C PRO A 39 10.24 57.87 3.74
N THR A 40 9.01 58.29 3.43
CA THR A 40 8.25 59.28 4.22
C THR A 40 7.24 58.65 5.19
N SER A 41 6.95 57.35 5.02
CA SER A 41 6.00 56.60 5.87
C SER A 41 6.39 55.12 5.84
N PRO A 42 7.30 54.66 6.71
CA PRO A 42 7.87 53.30 6.65
C PRO A 42 6.84 52.15 6.71
N ASP A 43 5.65 52.41 7.26
CA ASP A 43 4.53 51.47 7.33
C ASP A 43 3.78 51.31 5.99
N ARG A 44 4.04 52.20 5.02
CA ARG A 44 3.49 52.14 3.66
C ARG A 44 4.50 51.48 2.74
N MET A 45 4.06 50.46 2.02
CA MET A 45 4.88 49.78 1.01
C MET A 45 4.61 50.38 -0.39
N LEU A 46 5.66 50.76 -1.10
CA LEU A 46 5.61 51.25 -2.48
C LEU A 46 6.06 50.15 -3.44
N PRO A 47 5.39 49.95 -4.60
CA PRO A 47 5.85 49.02 -5.61
C PRO A 47 7.23 49.46 -6.15
N GLN A 48 8.07 48.48 -6.44
CA GLN A 48 9.39 48.69 -7.05
C GLN A 48 9.61 47.68 -8.18
N LEU A 49 10.60 47.94 -9.03
CA LEU A 49 11.01 46.97 -10.04
C LEU A 49 11.30 45.62 -9.37
N PRO A 50 10.84 44.49 -9.94
CA PRO A 50 11.02 43.20 -9.31
C PRO A 50 12.49 42.85 -9.18
N GLU A 51 12.93 42.55 -7.96
CA GLU A 51 14.29 42.11 -7.65
C GLU A 51 14.24 40.63 -7.25
N PRO A 52 14.76 39.70 -8.09
CA PRO A 52 14.79 38.29 -7.75
C PRO A 52 15.74 38.00 -6.60
N VAL A 53 15.29 37.17 -5.67
CA VAL A 53 16.06 36.73 -4.51
C VAL A 53 15.95 35.22 -4.31
N PRO A 54 16.89 34.58 -3.60
CA PRO A 54 16.78 33.17 -3.26
C PRO A 54 15.46 32.85 -2.55
N LEU A 55 14.90 31.67 -2.86
CA LEU A 55 13.56 31.27 -2.45
C LEU A 55 13.29 31.41 -0.92
N PRO A 56 14.24 31.11 -0.01
CA PRO A 56 14.02 31.24 1.43
C PRO A 56 13.85 32.66 1.96
N HIS A 57 14.15 33.70 1.18
CA HIS A 57 13.79 35.09 1.55
C HIS A 57 12.27 35.32 1.62
N CYS A 58 11.50 34.47 0.95
CA CYS A 58 10.04 34.46 1.07
C CYS A 58 9.55 33.65 2.28
N SER A 59 10.44 33.19 3.19
CA SER A 59 10.02 32.44 4.37
C SER A 59 9.20 33.28 5.34
N VAL A 60 8.15 32.69 5.90
CA VAL A 60 7.27 33.37 6.85
C VAL A 60 7.81 33.15 8.27
N SER A 61 8.77 33.97 8.72
CA SER A 61 9.08 34.00 10.15
C SER A 61 7.89 34.63 10.88
N ASN A 62 7.19 33.85 11.71
CA ASN A 62 6.06 34.26 12.56
C ASN A 62 6.15 35.73 13.05
N ALA A 63 5.49 36.69 12.38
CA ALA A 63 5.22 38.05 12.89
C ALA A 63 4.32 38.97 12.03
N ALA A 64 4.12 38.75 10.73
CA ALA A 64 3.30 39.66 9.93
C ALA A 64 1.98 39.02 9.49
N ALA A 65 0.88 39.42 10.13
CA ALA A 65 -0.49 38.95 9.88
C ALA A 65 -1.06 39.31 8.49
N ASN A 66 -0.24 39.71 7.51
CA ASN A 66 -0.65 39.96 6.13
C ASN A 66 0.53 39.78 5.16
N LEU A 67 0.58 38.63 4.46
CA LEU A 67 1.52 38.37 3.37
C LEU A 67 1.43 39.40 2.22
N ALA A 68 0.29 40.09 2.10
CA ALA A 68 0.06 41.16 1.13
C ALA A 68 0.98 42.38 1.31
N TYR A 69 1.52 42.61 2.52
CA TYR A 69 2.39 43.75 2.82
C TYR A 69 3.87 43.37 3.00
N SER A 70 4.25 42.12 2.72
CA SER A 70 5.65 41.71 2.72
C SER A 70 6.39 42.33 1.54
N PRO A 71 7.62 42.87 1.71
CA PRO A 71 8.46 43.29 0.59
C PRO A 71 8.75 42.14 -0.38
N TYR A 72 8.78 40.91 0.12
CA TYR A 72 9.02 39.68 -0.63
C TYR A 72 7.70 38.98 -0.91
N GLN A 73 7.44 38.69 -2.17
CA GLN A 73 6.29 37.92 -2.63
C GLN A 73 6.73 36.68 -3.39
N LEU A 74 5.95 35.61 -3.22
CA LEU A 74 6.18 34.33 -3.84
C LEU A 74 5.30 34.19 -5.07
N PHE A 75 5.92 33.82 -6.18
CA PHE A 75 5.26 33.58 -7.46
C PHE A 75 5.47 32.13 -7.90
N ALA A 76 4.44 31.53 -8.50
CA ALA A 76 4.54 30.30 -9.26
C ALA A 76 4.50 30.61 -10.75
N LEU A 77 5.43 30.03 -11.51
CA LEU A 77 5.40 30.00 -12.96
C LEU A 77 4.90 28.62 -13.38
N VAL A 78 3.73 28.60 -14.02
CA VAL A 78 3.02 27.36 -14.35
C VAL A 78 3.09 27.11 -15.85
N MET A 79 3.66 25.96 -16.20
CA MET A 79 3.81 25.50 -17.56
C MET A 79 2.45 25.10 -18.14
N GLN A 80 2.06 25.73 -19.25
CA GLN A 80 0.78 25.48 -19.92
C GLN A 80 0.95 24.52 -21.09
N GLY A 81 0.17 23.44 -21.15
CA GLY A 81 0.29 22.41 -22.18
C GLY A 81 -0.37 22.76 -23.53
N SER A 82 -1.35 23.67 -23.52
CA SER A 82 -2.08 24.12 -24.73
C SER A 82 -1.70 25.53 -25.19
N ARG A 83 -0.96 26.28 -24.36
CA ARG A 83 -0.49 27.64 -24.67
C ARG A 83 1.03 27.68 -24.64
N ASN A 84 1.61 28.48 -25.52
CA ASN A 84 3.07 28.64 -25.66
C ASN A 84 3.59 29.64 -24.60
N GLY A 85 3.32 29.37 -23.32
CA GLY A 85 3.51 30.33 -22.26
C GLY A 85 3.60 29.75 -20.85
N LEU A 86 4.09 30.57 -19.93
CA LEU A 86 4.03 30.35 -18.48
C LEU A 86 2.98 31.28 -17.87
N ALA A 87 1.98 30.71 -17.19
CA ALA A 87 1.10 31.52 -16.35
C ALA A 87 1.85 31.93 -15.08
N VAL A 88 1.75 33.20 -14.70
CA VAL A 88 2.39 33.71 -13.48
C VAL A 88 1.33 33.88 -12.40
N VAL A 89 1.49 33.21 -11.27
CA VAL A 89 0.53 33.25 -10.17
C VAL A 89 1.21 33.78 -8.92
N ASN A 90 0.69 34.87 -8.37
CA ASN A 90 1.15 35.41 -7.11
C ASN A 90 0.55 34.57 -5.97
N LEU A 91 1.35 33.69 -5.37
CA LEU A 91 0.90 32.81 -4.28
C LEU A 91 0.73 33.56 -2.95
N SER A 92 1.35 34.74 -2.80
CA SER A 92 1.16 35.58 -1.63
C SER A 92 -0.21 36.25 -1.60
N THR A 93 -0.81 36.51 -2.76
CA THR A 93 -2.13 37.18 -2.90
C THR A 93 -3.22 36.28 -3.48
N GLY A 94 -2.86 35.13 -4.07
CA GLY A 94 -3.79 34.21 -4.72
C GLY A 94 -4.30 34.68 -6.09
N VAL A 95 -3.59 35.60 -6.74
CA VAL A 95 -4.02 36.26 -8.00
C VAL A 95 -3.13 35.84 -9.16
N ILE A 96 -3.74 35.59 -10.32
CA ILE A 96 -3.01 35.39 -11.58
C ILE A 96 -2.59 36.75 -12.14
N VAL A 97 -1.31 36.85 -12.47
CA VAL A 97 -0.69 38.08 -12.98
C VAL A 97 -0.90 38.16 -14.48
N ASP A 98 -1.57 39.23 -14.93
CA ASP A 98 -1.60 39.61 -16.33
C ASP A 98 -0.33 40.41 -16.67
N VAL A 99 0.60 39.76 -17.37
CA VAL A 99 1.93 40.33 -17.68
C VAL A 99 1.90 41.39 -18.79
N ASN A 100 0.74 41.59 -19.43
CA ASN A 100 0.56 42.58 -20.49
C ASN A 100 -0.85 43.19 -20.44
N GLN A 101 -1.02 44.21 -19.60
CA GLN A 101 -2.28 44.93 -19.41
C GLN A 101 -2.76 45.66 -20.67
N ALA A 102 -1.90 45.86 -21.67
CA ALA A 102 -2.28 46.47 -22.94
C ALA A 102 -3.10 45.53 -23.84
N SER A 103 -3.07 44.22 -23.60
CA SER A 103 -3.84 43.22 -24.36
C SER A 103 -5.01 42.71 -23.53
N PRO A 104 -6.25 42.69 -24.04
CA PRO A 104 -7.39 42.16 -23.29
C PRO A 104 -7.21 40.69 -22.87
N GLY A 105 -7.47 40.41 -21.58
CA GLY A 105 -7.38 39.06 -21.00
C GLY A 105 -6.01 38.74 -20.40
N VAL A 106 -5.94 37.75 -19.51
CA VAL A 106 -4.71 37.40 -18.78
C VAL A 106 -3.67 36.84 -19.74
N GLN A 107 -2.57 37.56 -19.94
CA GLN A 107 -1.46 37.13 -20.78
C GLN A 107 -0.43 36.33 -19.97
N ALA A 108 0.12 35.30 -20.60
CA ALA A 108 1.19 34.47 -20.08
C ALA A 108 2.57 35.02 -20.52
N VAL A 109 3.63 34.64 -19.79
CA VAL A 109 5.01 34.90 -20.21
C VAL A 109 5.30 34.01 -21.43
N PRO A 110 5.64 34.56 -22.61
CA PRO A 110 5.78 33.76 -23.82
C PRO A 110 7.05 32.90 -23.78
N ILE A 111 6.93 31.65 -24.20
CA ILE A 111 8.01 30.67 -24.37
C ILE A 111 7.81 29.88 -25.68
N GLY A 112 8.72 28.94 -25.99
CA GLY A 112 8.56 28.05 -27.14
C GLY A 112 7.38 27.06 -27.01
N ASN A 113 7.04 26.41 -28.13
CA ASN A 113 5.94 25.45 -28.21
C ASN A 113 6.28 24.12 -27.51
N GLN A 114 5.27 23.43 -26.98
CA GLN A 114 5.41 22.12 -26.32
C GLN A 114 6.44 22.10 -25.18
N PRO A 115 6.20 22.86 -24.10
CA PRO A 115 7.11 22.87 -22.96
C PRO A 115 7.08 21.51 -22.22
N THR A 116 8.26 21.01 -21.85
CA THR A 116 8.43 19.67 -21.27
C THR A 116 9.00 19.66 -19.86
N GLY A 117 9.71 20.71 -19.45
CA GLY A 117 10.31 20.82 -18.12
C GLY A 117 10.55 22.27 -17.71
N ILE A 118 10.53 22.52 -16.40
CA ILE A 118 10.72 23.84 -15.80
C ILE A 118 11.52 23.73 -14.50
N ALA A 119 12.48 24.63 -14.28
CA ALA A 119 13.26 24.71 -13.03
C ALA A 119 13.65 26.17 -12.73
N THR A 120 13.75 26.54 -11.46
CA THR A 120 14.30 27.86 -11.05
C THR A 120 15.77 27.70 -10.66
N SER A 121 16.60 28.68 -11.01
CA SER A 121 17.99 28.76 -10.52
C SER A 121 18.04 28.98 -9.01
N PRO A 122 19.06 28.51 -8.27
CA PRO A 122 19.08 28.57 -6.81
C PRO A 122 19.21 30.01 -6.28
N ASP A 123 19.76 30.91 -7.09
CA ASP A 123 19.83 32.36 -6.81
C ASP A 123 18.50 33.10 -7.09
N GLY A 124 17.51 32.42 -7.67
CA GLY A 124 16.19 32.96 -8.01
C GLY A 124 16.16 33.84 -9.25
N ARG A 125 17.30 34.13 -9.90
CA ARG A 125 17.38 35.11 -11.00
C ARG A 125 16.78 34.64 -12.31
N SER A 126 16.74 33.33 -12.55
CA SER A 126 16.27 32.80 -13.82
C SER A 126 15.38 31.58 -13.64
N THR A 127 14.44 31.42 -14.56
CA THR A 127 13.65 30.20 -14.73
C THR A 127 14.00 29.55 -16.06
N LEU A 128 14.41 28.29 -15.99
CA LEU A 128 14.82 27.44 -17.10
C LEU A 128 13.59 26.70 -17.63
N VAL A 129 13.37 26.70 -18.93
CA VAL A 129 12.26 25.97 -19.56
C VAL A 129 12.76 25.21 -20.78
N THR A 130 12.48 23.92 -20.84
CA THR A 130 12.75 23.11 -22.04
C THR A 130 11.52 22.98 -22.91
N THR A 131 11.71 22.99 -24.23
CA THR A 131 10.64 22.88 -25.23
C THR A 131 10.99 21.83 -26.27
N ALA A 132 10.00 21.00 -26.64
CA ALA A 132 10.17 19.86 -27.53
C ALA A 132 9.52 20.05 -28.91
N GLU A 133 9.37 21.30 -29.36
CA GLU A 133 8.85 21.61 -30.69
C GLU A 133 9.59 20.80 -31.78
N PRO A 134 8.88 20.02 -32.62
CA PRO A 134 9.50 19.20 -33.64
C PRO A 134 10.42 20.03 -34.56
N GLY A 135 11.72 19.69 -34.54
CA GLY A 135 12.76 20.40 -35.30
C GLY A 135 13.30 21.68 -34.66
N ARG A 136 12.80 22.10 -33.49
CA ARG A 136 13.24 23.29 -32.74
C ARG A 136 13.31 23.03 -31.22
N TYR A 137 14.02 21.99 -30.83
CA TYR A 137 14.23 21.66 -29.42
C TYR A 137 15.05 22.75 -28.73
N ALA A 138 14.61 23.29 -27.59
CA ALA A 138 15.26 24.46 -27.01
C ALA A 138 15.30 24.44 -25.49
N LEU A 139 16.32 25.11 -24.94
CA LEU A 139 16.38 25.58 -23.56
C LEU A 139 16.18 27.11 -23.57
N TRP A 140 15.17 27.57 -22.85
CA TRP A 140 14.87 28.98 -22.62
C TRP A 140 15.31 29.38 -21.22
N VAL A 141 15.95 30.53 -21.08
CA VAL A 141 16.30 31.14 -19.80
C VAL A 141 15.51 32.43 -19.65
N VAL A 142 14.47 32.37 -18.82
CA VAL A 142 13.57 33.48 -18.51
C VAL A 142 14.16 34.29 -17.37
N ASP A 143 14.29 35.61 -17.55
CA ASP A 143 14.76 36.52 -16.51
C ASP A 143 13.61 36.86 -15.55
N ASN A 144 13.74 36.44 -14.29
CA ASN A 144 12.72 36.60 -13.27
C ASN A 144 12.50 38.06 -12.84
N ALA A 145 13.39 38.99 -13.18
CA ALA A 145 13.15 40.42 -12.98
C ALA A 145 12.05 40.95 -13.93
N ARG A 146 11.75 40.23 -15.02
CA ARG A 146 10.86 40.68 -16.10
C ARG A 146 9.51 39.95 -16.15
N ILE A 147 9.30 38.89 -15.35
CA ILE A 147 8.12 38.01 -15.45
C ILE A 147 6.80 38.70 -15.06
N LEU A 148 6.87 39.85 -14.38
CA LEU A 148 5.68 40.63 -14.02
C LEU A 148 5.30 41.67 -15.10
N GLY A 149 6.08 41.84 -16.17
CA GLY A 149 5.76 42.76 -17.27
C GLY A 149 5.31 44.15 -16.80
N ASP A 150 4.19 44.65 -17.34
CA ASP A 150 3.61 45.95 -16.97
C ASP A 150 2.58 45.86 -15.83
N SER A 151 2.38 44.67 -15.24
CA SER A 151 1.31 44.36 -14.28
C SER A 151 1.31 45.21 -13.00
N GLN A 152 2.47 45.73 -12.61
CA GLN A 152 2.62 46.46 -11.34
C GLN A 152 2.16 47.92 -11.41
N GLY A 153 1.75 48.41 -12.59
CA GLY A 153 1.26 49.78 -12.75
C GLY A 153 2.28 50.86 -12.34
N ILE A 154 3.57 50.50 -12.26
CA ILE A 154 4.67 51.39 -11.90
C ILE A 154 4.74 52.48 -12.98
N ARG A 155 4.43 53.72 -12.62
CA ARG A 155 4.58 54.90 -13.46
C ARG A 155 6.04 55.34 -13.52
N GLN A 156 6.92 54.46 -13.97
CA GLN A 156 8.25 54.85 -14.43
C GLN A 156 8.20 55.09 -15.93
N ASP A 157 8.94 56.08 -16.40
CA ASP A 157 9.08 56.39 -17.82
C ASP A 157 10.52 56.06 -18.25
N PRO A 158 10.74 55.10 -19.17
CA PRO A 158 9.72 54.28 -19.85
C PRO A 158 9.10 53.21 -18.93
N ARG A 159 7.82 52.88 -19.17
CA ARG A 159 7.15 51.78 -18.46
C ARG A 159 7.83 50.46 -18.78
N PRO A 160 7.87 49.48 -17.85
CA PRO A 160 8.34 48.14 -18.16
C PRO A 160 7.55 47.56 -19.34
N ALA A 161 8.24 47.19 -20.42
CA ALA A 161 7.59 46.59 -21.58
C ALA A 161 7.12 45.15 -21.26
N PRO A 162 6.00 44.70 -21.83
CA PRO A 162 5.59 43.30 -21.76
C PRO A 162 6.69 42.36 -22.26
N PRO A 163 6.86 41.19 -21.63
CA PRO A 163 7.89 40.23 -22.05
C PRO A 163 7.63 39.69 -23.47
N LEU A 164 8.68 39.62 -24.29
CA LEU A 164 8.65 39.05 -25.65
C LEU A 164 9.61 37.86 -25.78
N LEU A 165 9.32 36.93 -26.70
CA LEU A 165 10.21 35.79 -26.99
C LEU A 165 11.64 36.20 -27.33
N THR A 166 11.81 37.33 -28.02
CA THR A 166 13.12 37.84 -28.45
C THR A 166 13.96 38.40 -27.30
N GLU A 167 13.40 38.50 -26.10
CA GLU A 167 14.07 39.06 -24.91
C GLU A 167 14.65 37.98 -24.01
N TRP A 168 14.40 36.71 -24.33
CA TRP A 168 14.95 35.58 -23.60
C TRP A 168 16.25 35.10 -24.22
N MET A 169 17.16 34.60 -23.38
CA MET A 169 18.25 33.76 -23.87
C MET A 169 17.64 32.41 -24.25
N VAL A 170 17.98 31.92 -25.44
CA VAL A 170 17.50 30.64 -25.96
C VAL A 170 18.64 29.93 -26.67
N CYS A 171 18.74 28.61 -26.48
CA CYS A 171 19.68 27.80 -27.23
C CYS A 171 19.07 26.48 -27.70
N GLY A 172 19.56 25.97 -28.82
CA GLY A 172 19.10 24.76 -29.49
C GLY A 172 19.70 23.50 -28.87
N LEU A 173 18.83 22.52 -28.60
CA LEU A 173 19.17 21.20 -28.08
C LEU A 173 19.24 20.17 -29.23
N PRO A 174 20.11 19.15 -29.13
CA PRO A 174 20.31 18.19 -30.23
C PRO A 174 19.16 17.18 -30.41
N GLN A 175 18.34 16.97 -29.38
CA GLN A 175 17.23 16.00 -29.34
C GLN A 175 16.07 16.54 -28.49
N PRO A 176 14.87 15.93 -28.53
CA PRO A 176 13.74 16.35 -27.70
C PRO A 176 14.08 16.28 -26.20
N PRO A 177 13.92 17.36 -25.44
CA PRO A 177 14.13 17.33 -23.99
C PRO A 177 12.96 16.69 -23.26
N MET A 178 13.26 15.82 -22.30
CA MET A 178 12.30 15.29 -21.32
C MET A 178 12.08 16.29 -20.19
N THR A 179 13.15 16.78 -19.56
CA THR A 179 13.07 17.77 -18.47
C THR A 179 14.40 18.52 -18.28
N VAL A 180 14.39 19.52 -17.39
CA VAL A 180 15.55 20.31 -16.96
C VAL A 180 15.60 20.39 -15.43
N LEU A 181 16.80 20.33 -14.86
CA LEU A 181 17.05 20.53 -13.44
C LEU A 181 18.16 21.56 -13.24
N SER A 182 18.05 22.33 -12.15
CA SER A 182 19.16 23.13 -11.64
C SER A 182 19.92 22.33 -10.58
N VAL A 183 21.23 22.18 -10.76
CA VAL A 183 22.11 21.34 -9.94
C VAL A 183 23.11 22.22 -9.16
N PRO A 184 22.99 22.37 -7.84
CA PRO A 184 23.97 23.13 -7.05
C PRO A 184 25.37 22.49 -7.07
N ARG A 185 26.43 23.29 -7.26
CA ARG A 185 27.83 22.78 -7.25
C ARG A 185 28.34 22.40 -5.85
N ALA A 186 27.79 23.00 -4.80
CA ALA A 186 28.12 22.71 -3.41
C ALA A 186 26.98 21.95 -2.72
N PRO A 187 27.27 20.95 -1.85
CA PRO A 187 26.25 20.31 -1.03
C PRO A 187 25.63 21.35 -0.09
N SER A 188 24.31 21.46 -0.12
CA SER A 188 23.53 22.45 0.62
C SER A 188 23.53 22.14 2.11
N SER A 189 24.47 22.72 2.87
CA SER A 189 24.44 22.67 4.35
C SER A 189 24.12 24.00 5.03
N SER A 190 23.84 25.08 4.27
CA SER A 190 23.30 26.39 4.74
C SER A 190 23.78 27.60 3.92
N SER A 191 24.69 27.43 2.96
CA SER A 191 25.15 28.54 2.12
C SER A 191 24.42 28.57 0.78
N PHE A 192 23.73 29.69 0.50
CA PHE A 192 23.17 30.04 -0.81
C PHE A 192 24.28 30.35 -1.81
N SER A 193 25.18 29.39 -2.04
CA SER A 193 26.17 29.47 -3.10
C SER A 193 25.40 29.55 -4.42
N GLY A 194 25.31 30.74 -5.01
CA GLY A 194 24.63 30.99 -6.29
C GLY A 194 25.29 30.29 -7.50
N THR A 195 26.19 29.33 -7.27
CA THR A 195 26.83 28.53 -8.32
C THR A 195 26.09 27.22 -8.51
N TYR A 196 25.66 26.99 -9.73
CA TYR A 196 24.91 25.81 -10.14
C TYR A 196 25.29 25.45 -11.57
N ASP A 197 24.95 24.23 -11.95
CA ASP A 197 24.97 23.73 -13.31
C ASP A 197 23.55 23.43 -13.76
N ILE A 198 23.33 23.38 -15.07
CA ILE A 198 22.04 23.04 -15.67
C ILE A 198 22.14 21.63 -16.23
N ALA A 199 21.32 20.72 -15.72
CA ALA A 199 21.18 19.37 -16.24
C ALA A 199 19.96 19.29 -17.17
N VAL A 200 20.14 18.85 -18.41
CA VAL A 200 19.03 18.61 -19.36
C VAL A 200 19.02 17.13 -19.74
N ILE A 201 17.87 16.48 -19.60
CA ILE A 201 17.69 15.07 -19.98
C ILE A 201 16.97 15.03 -21.33
N LEU A 202 17.57 14.33 -22.28
CA LEU A 202 17.08 14.21 -23.65
C LEU A 202 16.52 12.82 -23.92
N GLN A 203 15.45 12.77 -24.70
CA GLN A 203 14.88 11.52 -25.21
C GLN A 203 15.69 10.97 -26.38
N SER A 204 15.60 9.66 -26.60
CA SER A 204 16.12 9.03 -27.81
C SER A 204 15.30 9.45 -29.04
N ASN A 205 15.94 9.49 -30.20
CA ASN A 205 15.30 9.75 -31.48
C ASN A 205 16.11 9.10 -32.62
N GLU A 206 15.70 9.32 -33.87
CA GLU A 206 16.42 8.80 -35.05
C GLU A 206 17.90 9.24 -35.12
N ARG A 207 18.30 10.29 -34.40
CA ARG A 207 19.65 10.87 -34.43
C ARG A 207 20.56 10.34 -33.33
N GLY A 208 20.06 9.58 -32.36
CA GLY A 208 20.90 9.03 -31.29
C GLY A 208 20.11 8.52 -30.08
N GLN A 209 20.85 7.91 -29.14
CA GLN A 209 20.31 7.44 -27.88
C GLN A 209 19.95 8.60 -26.95
N ALA A 210 19.17 8.30 -25.90
CA ALA A 210 18.86 9.25 -24.85
C ALA A 210 20.15 9.65 -24.11
N LYS A 211 20.23 10.91 -23.66
CA LYS A 211 21.46 11.43 -23.04
C LYS A 211 21.17 12.47 -21.96
N ALA A 212 22.08 12.56 -20.99
CA ALA A 212 22.13 13.65 -20.03
C ALA A 212 23.18 14.68 -20.46
N LEU A 213 22.81 15.96 -20.42
CA LEU A 213 23.67 17.09 -20.76
C LEU A 213 23.92 17.95 -19.53
N MET A 214 25.12 18.49 -19.41
CA MET A 214 25.48 19.54 -18.46
C MET A 214 25.83 20.82 -19.20
N ILE A 215 25.28 21.94 -18.73
CA ILE A 215 25.49 23.28 -19.26
C ILE A 215 25.89 24.21 -18.11
N ASP A 216 26.98 24.94 -18.30
CA ASP A 216 27.40 26.00 -17.40
C ASP A 216 26.55 27.27 -17.64
N PRO A 217 25.84 27.80 -16.63
CA PRO A 217 24.95 28.94 -16.80
C PRO A 217 25.70 30.22 -17.23
N ASP A 218 26.98 30.38 -16.88
CA ASP A 218 27.77 31.54 -17.30
C ASP A 218 28.07 31.52 -18.81
N SER A 219 28.22 30.33 -19.38
CA SER A 219 28.42 30.16 -20.82
C SER A 219 27.18 30.57 -21.64
N LEU A 220 25.97 30.49 -21.07
CA LEU A 220 24.73 30.93 -21.73
C LEU A 220 24.66 32.46 -21.89
N LYS A 221 25.32 33.23 -21.03
CA LYS A 221 25.36 34.71 -21.11
C LYS A 221 26.04 35.23 -22.38
N GLN A 222 26.77 34.37 -23.09
CA GLN A 222 27.42 34.70 -24.35
C GLN A 222 26.45 34.62 -25.55
N ILE A 223 25.26 34.06 -25.36
CA ILE A 223 24.25 33.94 -26.42
C ILE A 223 23.42 35.23 -26.48
N PRO A 224 23.36 35.91 -27.65
CA PRO A 224 22.52 37.08 -27.80
C PRO A 224 21.04 36.75 -27.61
N LEU A 225 20.29 37.66 -26.98
CA LEU A 225 18.84 37.50 -26.76
C LEU A 225 18.09 37.23 -28.07
N GLY A 226 17.15 36.30 -28.03
CA GLY A 226 16.31 35.92 -29.17
C GLY A 226 17.02 35.16 -30.30
N GLN A 227 18.34 34.92 -30.23
CA GLN A 227 19.06 34.15 -31.23
C GLN A 227 19.07 32.66 -30.89
N TYR A 228 18.60 31.83 -31.83
CA TYR A 228 18.57 30.38 -31.68
C TYR A 228 19.92 29.76 -32.13
N LEU A 229 20.87 29.67 -31.20
CA LEU A 229 22.20 29.07 -31.41
C LEU A 229 22.33 27.74 -30.65
N PRO A 230 23.19 26.79 -31.06
CA PRO A 230 23.41 25.55 -30.28
C PRO A 230 23.83 25.84 -28.84
N CYS A 231 23.32 25.06 -27.88
CA CYS A 231 23.70 25.23 -26.47
C CYS A 231 25.20 24.94 -26.24
N PRO A 232 25.91 25.76 -25.43
CA PRO A 232 27.29 25.51 -25.03
C PRO A 232 27.34 24.38 -24.00
N LEU A 233 27.59 23.16 -24.47
CA LEU A 233 27.63 21.97 -23.63
C LEU A 233 28.96 21.90 -22.87
N GLU A 234 28.91 21.69 -21.57
CA GLU A 234 30.08 21.40 -20.74
C GLU A 234 30.41 19.90 -20.73
N GLY A 235 29.37 19.07 -20.69
CA GLY A 235 29.49 17.61 -20.73
C GLY A 235 28.22 16.95 -21.24
N ALA A 236 28.36 15.71 -21.74
CA ALA A 236 27.27 14.89 -22.22
C ALA A 236 27.59 13.41 -22.00
N ILE A 237 26.57 12.60 -21.69
CA ILE A 237 26.69 11.15 -21.58
C ILE A 237 25.43 10.48 -22.13
N GLU A 238 25.62 9.49 -22.99
CA GLU A 238 24.52 8.63 -23.47
C GLU A 238 24.18 7.60 -22.40
N LEU A 239 22.90 7.32 -22.22
CA LEU A 239 22.43 6.38 -21.21
C LEU A 239 22.69 4.95 -21.67
N ALA A 240 23.26 4.13 -20.79
CA ALA A 240 23.55 2.72 -21.08
C ALA A 240 22.28 1.85 -21.10
N ALA A 241 22.29 0.78 -21.88
CA ALA A 241 21.19 -0.21 -21.94
C ALA A 241 21.57 -1.55 -21.27
N ASP A 242 22.61 -1.54 -20.44
CA ASP A 242 23.15 -2.75 -19.82
C ASP A 242 22.32 -3.16 -18.60
N LEU A 243 21.81 -4.40 -18.65
CA LEU A 243 21.08 -5.02 -17.54
C LEU A 243 21.97 -6.02 -16.81
N PRO A 244 21.91 -6.08 -15.47
CA PRO A 244 22.57 -7.13 -14.71
C PRO A 244 21.95 -8.49 -15.04
N GLU A 245 22.76 -9.54 -15.06
CA GLU A 245 22.28 -10.89 -15.40
C GLU A 245 21.36 -11.48 -14.31
N ASN A 246 21.59 -11.12 -13.05
CA ASN A 246 20.86 -11.60 -11.88
C ASN A 246 20.59 -10.46 -10.89
N TRP A 247 19.60 -10.63 -10.03
CA TRP A 247 19.33 -9.76 -8.88
C TRP A 247 18.96 -10.58 -7.64
N THR A 248 19.09 -9.96 -6.47
CA THR A 248 18.66 -10.52 -5.18
C THR A 248 17.73 -9.53 -4.49
N ALA A 249 16.83 -10.02 -3.64
CA ALA A 249 15.97 -9.16 -2.84
C ALA A 249 16.78 -8.11 -2.07
N GLY A 250 16.23 -6.89 -2.00
CA GLY A 250 16.85 -5.82 -1.23
C GLY A 250 16.70 -6.04 0.27
N PRO A 251 17.46 -5.28 1.08
CA PRO A 251 17.29 -5.32 2.52
C PRO A 251 15.96 -4.71 2.92
N SER A 252 15.52 -5.05 4.13
CA SER A 252 14.34 -4.44 4.72
C SER A 252 14.57 -2.97 5.01
N TRP A 253 13.55 -2.14 4.80
CA TRP A 253 13.54 -0.78 5.36
C TRP A 253 13.36 -0.81 6.89
N PRO A 254 13.66 0.29 7.61
CA PRO A 254 13.54 0.31 9.06
C PRO A 254 12.12 -0.02 9.54
N ASP A 255 12.00 -0.82 10.59
CA ASP A 255 10.72 -1.23 11.20
C ASP A 255 10.08 -0.14 12.07
N GLY A 256 10.78 0.96 12.31
CA GLY A 256 10.34 2.04 13.20
C GLY A 256 10.73 1.83 14.67
N ILE A 257 11.53 0.81 15.01
CA ILE A 257 12.01 0.52 16.36
C ILE A 257 13.54 0.63 16.42
N PRO A 258 14.12 1.77 16.85
CA PRO A 258 15.57 2.00 16.74
C PRO A 258 16.46 1.07 17.61
N TYR A 259 15.89 0.33 18.57
CA TYR A 259 16.63 -0.44 19.58
C TYR A 259 16.53 -1.95 19.41
N ALA A 260 15.82 -2.45 18.40
CA ALA A 260 15.86 -3.86 18.01
C ALA A 260 17.18 -4.15 17.27
N SER A 261 18.31 -3.96 17.97
CA SER A 261 19.66 -4.28 17.47
C SER A 261 19.78 -5.79 17.32
N GLY A 262 19.32 -6.33 16.19
CA GLY A 262 19.18 -7.76 15.94
C GLY A 262 17.89 -8.16 15.22
N GLY A 263 16.99 -7.21 14.97
CA GLY A 263 15.67 -7.48 14.41
C GLY A 263 14.70 -8.04 15.45
N ILE A 264 13.41 -7.98 15.14
CA ILE A 264 12.36 -8.60 15.94
C ILE A 264 12.26 -10.06 15.51
N THR A 265 12.52 -10.99 16.44
CA THR A 265 12.15 -12.40 16.22
C THR A 265 10.65 -12.50 16.40
N LEU A 266 9.90 -12.32 15.30
CA LEU A 266 8.49 -12.62 15.31
C LEU A 266 8.29 -14.13 15.44
N ASP A 267 7.49 -14.54 16.42
CA ASP A 267 6.95 -15.89 16.46
C ASP A 267 5.89 -16.01 15.36
N LEU A 268 6.37 -16.34 14.16
CA LEU A 268 5.56 -16.52 12.96
C LEU A 268 5.36 -18.01 12.68
N PRO A 269 4.21 -18.38 12.08
CA PRO A 269 4.04 -19.70 11.52
C PRO A 269 5.19 -19.98 10.56
N GLN A 270 5.90 -21.07 10.81
CA GLN A 270 6.98 -21.50 9.94
C GLN A 270 6.40 -22.09 8.64
N PRO A 271 7.08 -21.91 7.50
CA PRO A 271 6.70 -22.60 6.27
C PRO A 271 6.75 -24.13 6.46
N PRO A 272 6.12 -24.90 5.57
CA PRO A 272 6.10 -26.36 5.67
C PRO A 272 7.51 -26.95 5.78
N SER A 273 7.69 -27.92 6.69
CA SER A 273 8.95 -28.64 6.91
C SER A 273 9.49 -29.43 5.70
N VAL A 274 8.70 -29.53 4.62
CA VAL A 274 9.04 -30.23 3.37
C VAL A 274 9.72 -29.31 2.35
N CYS A 275 9.91 -28.03 2.69
CA CYS A 275 10.71 -27.09 1.90
C CYS A 275 12.18 -27.54 1.90
N SER A 276 12.50 -28.46 0.97
CA SER A 276 13.86 -28.88 0.68
C SER A 276 14.53 -27.83 -0.22
N ALA A 277 15.86 -27.78 -0.20
CA ALA A 277 16.72 -26.78 -0.85
C ALA A 277 16.54 -26.59 -2.38
N GLY A 278 15.57 -27.25 -3.02
CA GLY A 278 15.13 -26.97 -4.39
C GLY A 278 14.10 -25.84 -4.51
N TRP A 279 13.56 -25.36 -3.37
CA TRP A 279 12.67 -24.19 -3.26
C TRP A 279 13.38 -22.93 -2.75
N GLU A 280 14.72 -22.97 -2.59
CA GLU A 280 15.48 -21.72 -2.72
C GLU A 280 14.94 -21.05 -3.97
N TRP A 281 14.63 -19.75 -3.89
CA TRP A 281 14.40 -18.93 -5.07
C TRP A 281 15.41 -19.39 -6.12
N GLN A 282 14.98 -20.24 -7.06
CA GLN A 282 15.73 -20.39 -8.28
C GLN A 282 15.69 -18.97 -8.76
N THR A 283 16.84 -18.29 -8.66
CA THR A 283 17.08 -17.02 -9.32
C THR A 283 16.34 -17.15 -10.64
N PRO A 284 15.26 -16.35 -10.85
CA PRO A 284 14.40 -16.56 -12.00
C PRO A 284 15.30 -16.69 -13.22
N PRO A 285 15.13 -17.71 -14.08
CA PRO A 285 16.01 -17.89 -15.22
C PRO A 285 15.89 -16.65 -16.12
N ASN A 286 16.80 -15.70 -15.90
CA ASN A 286 16.91 -14.39 -16.53
C ASN A 286 15.67 -13.47 -16.39
N PRO A 287 15.55 -12.69 -15.30
CA PRO A 287 14.36 -11.86 -15.00
C PRO A 287 14.20 -10.63 -15.91
N PHE A 288 15.16 -10.41 -16.82
CA PHE A 288 15.15 -9.29 -17.74
C PHE A 288 15.08 -9.80 -19.18
N PRO A 289 13.89 -10.02 -19.76
CA PRO A 289 13.79 -10.25 -21.20
C PRO A 289 14.41 -9.04 -21.91
N LYS A 290 15.63 -9.21 -22.48
CA LYS A 290 16.25 -8.17 -23.29
C LYS A 290 15.32 -7.90 -24.48
N ILE A 291 14.72 -6.72 -24.51
CA ILE A 291 14.00 -6.27 -25.70
C ILE A 291 15.05 -5.95 -26.76
N GLY A 292 15.25 -6.87 -27.69
CA GLY A 292 16.19 -6.68 -28.80
C GLY A 292 15.85 -5.40 -29.57
N GLY A 293 16.80 -4.47 -29.65
CA GLY A 293 16.66 -3.21 -30.39
C GLY A 293 15.97 -2.05 -29.66
N ALA A 294 15.60 -2.19 -28.37
CA ALA A 294 15.11 -1.06 -27.58
C ALA A 294 16.24 -0.07 -27.23
N SER A 295 15.93 1.22 -27.18
CA SER A 295 16.82 2.28 -26.72
C SER A 295 16.29 2.90 -25.42
N PRO A 296 17.17 3.42 -24.54
CA PRO A 296 16.74 4.06 -23.30
C PRO A 296 15.67 5.14 -23.52
N GLN A 297 14.65 5.15 -22.65
CA GLN A 297 13.52 6.08 -22.70
C GLN A 297 13.32 6.77 -21.35
N PRO A 298 13.97 7.92 -21.10
CA PRO A 298 13.80 8.66 -19.85
C PRO A 298 12.33 9.05 -19.59
N ARG A 299 11.83 8.75 -18.39
CA ARG A 299 10.45 9.09 -17.97
C ARG A 299 10.34 10.03 -16.78
N GLY A 300 11.40 10.13 -15.97
CA GLY A 300 11.47 10.98 -14.81
C GLY A 300 12.91 11.18 -14.38
N ALA A 301 13.16 12.24 -13.61
CA ALA A 301 14.49 12.54 -13.08
C ALA A 301 14.39 13.17 -11.69
N ALA A 302 15.38 12.86 -10.85
CA ALA A 302 15.56 13.47 -9.54
C ALA A 302 17.06 13.61 -9.24
N PHE A 303 17.43 14.54 -8.37
CA PHE A 303 18.82 14.84 -8.06
C PHE A 303 19.08 14.83 -6.55
N ALA A 304 20.19 14.22 -6.12
CA ALA A 304 20.65 14.23 -4.74
C ALA A 304 22.16 13.96 -4.63
N ASP A 305 22.85 14.68 -3.74
CA ASP A 305 24.28 14.49 -3.41
C ASP A 305 25.20 14.32 -4.62
N ARG A 306 25.00 15.15 -5.66
CA ARG A 306 25.73 15.13 -6.94
C ARG A 306 25.41 13.96 -7.86
N ILE A 307 24.45 13.12 -7.52
CA ILE A 307 23.96 12.05 -8.39
C ILE A 307 22.63 12.47 -9.00
N LEU A 308 22.56 12.37 -10.32
CA LEU A 308 21.32 12.48 -11.10
C LEU A 308 20.74 11.09 -11.32
N TYR A 309 19.51 10.88 -10.87
CA TYR A 309 18.74 9.66 -11.06
C TYR A 309 17.78 9.87 -12.22
N ILE A 310 17.76 8.95 -13.20
CA ILE A 310 16.89 9.02 -14.38
C ILE A 310 16.19 7.69 -14.54
N SER A 311 14.86 7.67 -14.49
CA SER A 311 14.09 6.44 -14.69
C SER A 311 13.95 6.10 -16.17
N ASP A 312 13.99 4.81 -16.48
CA ASP A 312 13.81 4.30 -17.84
C ASP A 312 12.45 3.61 -18.02
N GLY A 313 11.76 3.96 -19.10
CA GLY A 313 10.47 3.40 -19.48
C GLY A 313 10.56 2.13 -20.35
N SER A 314 11.72 1.84 -20.94
CA SER A 314 11.99 0.67 -21.78
C SER A 314 12.82 -0.38 -21.05
N PHE A 315 13.68 0.04 -20.13
CA PHE A 315 14.52 -0.83 -19.34
C PHE A 315 14.11 -0.80 -17.86
N PRO A 316 14.15 -1.95 -17.15
CA PRO A 316 13.82 -2.03 -15.73
C PRO A 316 14.96 -1.52 -14.85
N LEU A 317 15.36 -0.27 -15.05
CA LEU A 317 16.45 0.38 -14.34
C LEU A 317 16.18 1.87 -14.08
N ILE A 318 16.95 2.42 -13.14
CA ILE A 318 17.08 3.85 -12.91
C ILE A 318 18.58 4.18 -13.06
N HIS A 319 18.92 4.94 -14.09
CA HIS A 319 20.28 5.40 -14.35
C HIS A 319 20.76 6.29 -13.22
N ARG A 320 22.06 6.23 -12.96
CA ARG A 320 22.73 7.03 -11.93
C ARG A 320 23.92 7.74 -12.54
N ILE A 321 23.83 9.05 -12.70
CA ILE A 321 24.90 9.85 -13.32
C ILE A 321 25.60 10.65 -12.24
N ASP A 322 26.90 10.43 -12.06
CA ASP A 322 27.75 11.25 -11.19
C ASP A 322 28.06 12.59 -11.86
N LEU A 323 27.63 13.67 -11.21
CA LEU A 323 27.82 15.05 -11.63
C LEU A 323 28.98 15.74 -10.90
N SER A 324 29.81 15.01 -10.15
CA SER A 324 30.95 15.57 -9.42
C SER A 324 31.96 16.28 -10.33
N ASN A 325 32.03 15.90 -11.61
CA ASN A 325 32.76 16.61 -12.64
C ASN A 325 31.85 16.87 -13.86
N PRO A 326 31.31 18.08 -14.05
CA PRO A 326 30.36 18.37 -15.12
C PRO A 326 30.95 18.22 -16.53
N LYS A 327 32.28 18.24 -16.67
CA LYS A 327 33.00 18.02 -17.94
C LYS A 327 33.21 16.54 -18.29
N ARG A 328 33.07 15.66 -17.30
CA ARG A 328 33.29 14.22 -17.44
C ARG A 328 32.26 13.47 -16.60
N LEU A 329 31.06 13.39 -17.14
CA LEU A 329 29.96 12.63 -16.56
C LEU A 329 30.30 11.14 -16.58
N VAL A 330 29.91 10.44 -15.51
CA VAL A 330 30.11 8.99 -15.38
C VAL A 330 28.78 8.37 -14.98
N GLU A 331 28.31 7.42 -15.77
CA GLU A 331 27.19 6.57 -15.37
C GLU A 331 27.71 5.50 -14.40
N LEU A 332 27.15 5.51 -13.19
CA LEU A 332 27.38 4.51 -12.16
C LEU A 332 26.48 3.31 -12.39
N GLN A 333 26.71 2.23 -11.63
CA GLN A 333 25.84 1.07 -11.69
C GLN A 333 24.38 1.48 -11.36
N PRO A 334 23.42 1.18 -12.25
CA PRO A 334 22.04 1.67 -12.11
C PRO A 334 21.33 0.99 -10.94
N LEU A 335 20.26 1.62 -10.45
CA LEU A 335 19.31 0.93 -9.59
C LEU A 335 18.45 0.02 -10.46
N ILE A 336 18.20 -1.19 -9.98
CA ILE A 336 17.45 -2.22 -10.67
C ILE A 336 15.99 -2.10 -10.25
N VAL A 337 15.07 -2.19 -11.20
CA VAL A 337 13.63 -2.19 -10.97
C VAL A 337 13.11 -3.62 -11.09
N THR A 338 12.82 -4.26 -9.96
CA THR A 338 12.35 -5.65 -9.88
C THR A 338 11.03 -5.75 -9.14
N SER A 339 10.31 -6.86 -9.29
CA SER A 339 9.13 -7.18 -8.50
C SER A 339 9.34 -8.49 -7.73
N MET A 340 9.25 -8.44 -6.41
CA MET A 340 9.30 -9.65 -5.57
C MET A 340 8.02 -10.49 -5.64
N SER A 341 6.87 -9.90 -5.99
CA SER A 341 5.62 -10.65 -6.16
C SER A 341 5.50 -11.29 -7.53
N SER A 342 6.17 -10.75 -8.55
CA SER A 342 6.17 -11.27 -9.91
C SER A 342 7.54 -11.06 -10.55
N PRO A 343 8.52 -11.94 -10.26
CA PRO A 343 9.92 -11.75 -10.70
C PRO A 343 10.11 -11.72 -12.22
N ASP A 344 9.24 -12.38 -12.96
CA ASP A 344 9.27 -12.44 -14.44
C ASP A 344 8.61 -11.21 -15.09
N ARG A 345 8.00 -10.34 -14.28
CA ARG A 345 7.33 -9.13 -14.76
C ARG A 345 8.35 -8.04 -15.01
N GLN A 346 8.43 -7.56 -16.25
CA GLN A 346 9.16 -6.34 -16.56
C GLN A 346 8.43 -5.13 -15.97
N VAL A 347 9.12 -4.41 -15.08
CA VAL A 347 8.61 -3.20 -14.43
C VAL A 347 9.32 -1.98 -15.02
N SER A 348 8.58 -0.91 -15.27
CA SER A 348 9.14 0.39 -15.68
C SER A 348 8.77 1.45 -14.66
N VAL A 349 9.64 2.44 -14.50
CA VAL A 349 9.46 3.53 -13.53
C VAL A 349 9.29 4.85 -14.25
N GLY A 350 8.35 5.65 -13.77
CA GLY A 350 8.02 6.96 -14.30
C GLY A 350 8.60 8.06 -13.42
N PRO A 351 7.77 8.90 -12.78
CA PRO A 351 8.24 9.95 -11.89
C PRO A 351 9.13 9.44 -10.75
N LEU A 352 10.13 10.25 -10.40
CA LEU A 352 11.07 10.04 -9.32
C LEU A 352 10.99 11.20 -8.32
N ALA A 353 11.19 10.92 -7.03
CA ALA A 353 11.34 11.93 -6.00
C ALA A 353 12.36 11.49 -4.95
N VAL A 354 13.17 12.41 -4.45
CA VAL A 354 14.14 12.15 -3.38
C VAL A 354 13.67 12.80 -2.08
N SER A 355 13.75 12.05 -0.98
CA SER A 355 13.45 12.56 0.35
C SER A 355 14.50 13.57 0.82
N PRO A 356 14.14 14.51 1.69
CA PRO A 356 15.08 15.15 2.59
C PRO A 356 15.87 14.13 3.41
N ILE A 357 16.93 14.59 4.07
CA ILE A 357 17.64 13.78 5.06
C ILE A 357 16.71 13.60 6.26
N THR A 358 16.54 12.36 6.70
CA THR A 358 15.77 11.99 7.90
C THR A 358 16.56 12.25 9.19
N SER A 359 15.90 12.19 10.33
CA SER A 359 16.48 12.36 11.67
C SER A 359 17.60 11.36 11.98
N ASP A 360 17.59 10.18 11.34
CA ASP A 360 18.63 9.15 11.40
C ASP A 360 19.67 9.24 10.27
N TYR A 361 19.75 10.39 9.59
CA TYR A 361 20.71 10.70 8.53
C TYR A 361 20.58 9.85 7.26
N ARG A 362 19.40 9.26 7.01
CA ARG A 362 19.12 8.51 5.79
C ARG A 362 18.50 9.37 4.71
N ARG A 363 18.57 8.87 3.48
CA ARG A 363 17.92 9.46 2.32
C ARG A 363 17.36 8.39 1.42
N TYR A 364 16.16 8.63 0.88
CA TYR A 364 15.44 7.66 0.08
C TYR A 364 15.07 8.22 -1.29
N LEU A 365 15.14 7.38 -2.32
CA LEU A 365 14.59 7.64 -3.64
C LEU A 365 13.28 6.86 -3.79
N TYR A 366 12.21 7.54 -4.17
CA TYR A 366 10.92 6.94 -4.48
C TYR A 366 10.72 6.97 -5.99
N GLY A 367 10.33 5.83 -6.57
CA GLY A 367 9.95 5.71 -7.98
C GLY A 367 8.53 5.17 -8.14
N ILE A 368 7.76 5.77 -9.04
CA ILE A 368 6.39 5.31 -9.34
C ILE A 368 6.42 4.33 -10.52
N GLU A 369 5.82 3.14 -10.36
CA GLU A 369 5.60 2.22 -11.48
C GLU A 369 4.79 2.90 -12.60
N SER A 370 5.24 2.82 -13.85
CA SER A 370 4.55 3.43 -15.00
C SER A 370 3.35 2.63 -15.50
N ASP A 371 3.10 1.46 -14.92
CA ASP A 371 1.99 0.57 -15.30
C ASP A 371 0.66 0.93 -14.60
N ILE A 372 -0.37 0.12 -14.85
CA ILE A 372 -1.72 0.34 -14.33
C ILE A 372 -1.82 0.32 -12.80
N ASN A 373 -0.84 -0.19 -12.06
CA ASN A 373 -0.91 -0.25 -10.60
C ASN A 373 -0.40 1.04 -9.95
N GLY A 374 0.59 1.72 -10.55
CA GLY A 374 1.17 2.96 -10.02
C GLY A 374 1.66 2.83 -8.59
N ASN A 375 2.24 1.68 -8.22
CA ASN A 375 2.83 1.47 -6.90
C ASN A 375 4.16 2.22 -6.77
N ILE A 376 4.62 2.39 -5.53
CA ILE A 376 5.90 3.04 -5.25
C ILE A 376 6.97 2.01 -4.89
N LEU A 377 8.13 2.13 -5.52
CA LEU A 377 9.39 1.49 -5.09
C LEU A 377 10.19 2.47 -4.24
N VAL A 378 10.90 1.95 -3.24
CA VAL A 378 11.76 2.74 -2.35
C VAL A 378 13.18 2.22 -2.43
N TYR A 379 14.16 3.10 -2.57
CA TYR A 379 15.58 2.78 -2.50
C TYR A 379 16.25 3.59 -1.39
N ASP A 380 17.13 2.94 -0.63
CA ASP A 380 18.09 3.66 0.20
C ASP A 380 19.16 4.26 -0.73
N ILE A 381 19.37 5.56 -0.65
CA ILE A 381 20.42 6.28 -1.40
C ILE A 381 21.33 7.10 -0.49
N THR A 382 21.36 6.75 0.80
CA THR A 382 22.12 7.44 1.84
C THR A 382 23.61 7.51 1.52
N GLN A 383 24.17 6.42 0.99
CA GLN A 383 25.56 6.35 0.53
C GLN A 383 25.56 5.83 -0.90
N PRO A 384 25.51 6.69 -1.92
CA PRO A 384 25.29 6.24 -3.29
C PRO A 384 26.25 5.13 -3.77
N ASP A 385 27.49 5.10 -3.29
CA ASP A 385 28.49 4.08 -3.64
C ASP A 385 28.30 2.73 -2.93
N ARG A 386 27.57 2.68 -1.81
CA ARG A 386 27.43 1.49 -0.95
C ARG A 386 25.98 1.04 -0.74
N SER A 387 25.03 1.91 -0.99
CA SER A 387 23.61 1.60 -0.83
C SER A 387 23.19 0.47 -1.76
N PRO A 388 22.22 -0.36 -1.35
CA PRO A 388 21.66 -1.41 -2.20
C PRO A 388 21.13 -0.84 -3.52
N LEU A 389 21.39 -1.56 -4.62
CA LEU A 389 20.91 -1.18 -5.96
C LEU A 389 19.53 -1.75 -6.29
N VAL A 390 18.86 -2.35 -5.31
CA VAL A 390 17.56 -3.02 -5.44
C VAL A 390 16.56 -2.36 -4.50
N PRO A 391 15.25 -2.46 -4.77
CA PRO A 391 14.23 -1.87 -3.92
C PRO A 391 14.29 -2.43 -2.50
N LEU A 392 14.07 -1.57 -1.51
CA LEU A 392 13.88 -1.96 -0.11
C LEU A 392 12.58 -2.77 0.04
N THR A 393 12.57 -3.63 1.05
CA THR A 393 11.41 -4.49 1.35
C THR A 393 10.78 -4.16 2.70
N ASN A 394 9.49 -4.45 2.84
CA ASN A 394 8.83 -4.47 4.14
C ASN A 394 9.57 -5.45 5.06
N PRO A 395 9.90 -5.07 6.31
CA PRO A 395 10.54 -5.98 7.27
C PRO A 395 9.67 -7.18 7.64
N TYR A 396 8.34 -7.07 7.52
CA TYR A 396 7.39 -8.11 7.91
C TYR A 396 6.31 -8.37 6.84
N PRO A 397 6.68 -8.81 5.64
CA PRO A 397 5.74 -8.97 4.53
C PRO A 397 4.68 -10.05 4.80
N VAL A 398 4.98 -10.98 5.70
CA VAL A 398 4.06 -12.01 6.21
C VAL A 398 2.85 -11.45 6.96
N LEU A 399 2.96 -10.28 7.58
CA LEU A 399 1.85 -9.67 8.32
C LEU A 399 0.85 -8.99 7.37
N ASN A 400 1.28 -8.65 6.16
CA ASN A 400 0.44 -8.08 5.12
C ASN A 400 0.79 -8.69 3.74
N PRO A 401 0.41 -9.95 3.52
CA PRO A 401 0.68 -10.65 2.27
C PRO A 401 -0.13 -10.12 1.08
N LEU A 402 -1.09 -9.22 1.34
CA LEU A 402 -1.94 -8.61 0.31
C LEU A 402 -1.25 -7.47 -0.43
N GLN A 403 -0.07 -7.04 0.05
CA GLN A 403 0.76 -6.02 -0.57
C GLN A 403 2.09 -6.65 -1.03
N SER A 404 2.61 -6.22 -2.18
CA SER A 404 3.94 -6.69 -2.61
C SER A 404 5.00 -6.27 -1.59
N PRO A 405 5.94 -7.16 -1.19
CA PRO A 405 6.93 -6.86 -0.15
C PRO A 405 7.77 -5.62 -0.42
N ASP A 406 8.02 -5.32 -1.69
CA ASP A 406 8.92 -4.30 -2.21
C ASP A 406 8.16 -3.09 -2.78
N ARG A 407 6.89 -2.91 -2.40
CA ARG A 407 6.02 -1.83 -2.89
C ARG A 407 5.22 -1.18 -1.79
N ILE A 408 4.88 0.09 -2.00
CA ILE A 408 3.77 0.77 -1.32
C ILE A 408 2.59 0.86 -2.29
N SER A 409 1.46 0.24 -1.92
CA SER A 409 0.26 0.17 -2.75
C SER A 409 -0.86 1.09 -2.26
N PHE A 410 -1.61 1.62 -3.22
CA PHE A 410 -2.69 2.58 -3.03
C PHE A 410 -4.00 2.07 -3.65
N GLU A 411 -5.11 2.69 -3.31
CA GLU A 411 -6.44 2.35 -3.88
C GLU A 411 -6.58 2.74 -5.36
N ALA A 412 -5.70 3.61 -5.84
CA ALA A 412 -5.65 4.11 -7.20
C ALA A 412 -4.18 4.40 -7.55
N PRO A 413 -3.79 4.30 -8.83
CA PRO A 413 -2.39 4.49 -9.23
C PRO A 413 -1.83 5.84 -8.84
N ALA A 414 -0.61 5.87 -8.30
CA ALA A 414 0.11 7.11 -8.05
C ALA A 414 0.56 7.76 -9.36
N VAL A 415 0.56 9.10 -9.39
CA VAL A 415 0.97 9.90 -10.57
C VAL A 415 2.05 10.91 -10.26
N ALA A 416 2.16 11.35 -9.01
CA ALA A 416 3.20 12.29 -8.59
C ALA A 416 3.47 12.12 -7.09
N ILE A 417 4.71 12.39 -6.69
CA ILE A 417 5.16 12.37 -5.29
C ILE A 417 5.93 13.65 -5.02
N SER A 418 5.70 14.25 -3.85
CA SER A 418 6.58 15.27 -3.29
C SER A 418 6.84 14.95 -1.83
N PHE A 419 8.05 15.23 -1.36
CA PHE A 419 8.35 15.18 0.06
C PHE A 419 8.12 16.53 0.71
N VAL A 420 7.73 16.47 1.96
CA VAL A 420 7.57 17.60 2.87
C VAL A 420 8.48 17.36 4.06
N SER A 421 9.27 18.36 4.43
CA SER A 421 9.86 18.46 5.76
C SER A 421 9.12 19.59 6.49
N HIS A 422 8.45 19.25 7.59
CA HIS A 422 7.68 20.20 8.38
C HIS A 422 8.06 20.09 9.85
N ASP A 423 8.24 21.25 10.49
CA ASP A 423 8.48 21.34 11.91
C ASP A 423 7.69 22.49 12.52
N VAL A 424 7.31 22.32 13.78
CA VAL A 424 6.70 23.35 14.62
C VAL A 424 7.71 23.69 15.71
N PRO A 425 8.55 24.73 15.52
CA PRO A 425 9.65 25.01 16.44
C PRO A 425 9.19 25.36 17.85
N VAL A 426 10.00 25.01 18.84
CA VAL A 426 9.80 25.47 20.23
C VAL A 426 10.29 26.92 20.36
N THR A 427 9.41 27.84 20.77
CA THR A 427 9.69 29.29 20.82
C THR A 427 9.58 29.94 22.21
N LYS A 428 9.46 29.17 23.30
CA LYS A 428 9.20 29.75 24.65
C LYS A 428 10.48 30.14 25.40
N ASN A 429 10.41 31.32 26.03
CA ASN A 429 11.38 31.83 27.02
C ASN A 429 11.12 31.17 28.38
N TRP A 430 12.08 30.42 28.91
CA TRP A 430 11.95 29.83 30.26
C TRP A 430 12.57 30.68 31.37
N ASP A 431 13.51 31.59 31.08
CA ASP A 431 14.29 32.27 32.12
C ASP A 431 13.91 33.76 32.38
N GLY A 432 12.94 34.31 31.65
CA GLY A 432 12.57 35.73 31.80
C GLY A 432 13.65 36.75 31.41
N THR A 433 14.77 36.35 30.80
CA THR A 433 15.89 37.25 30.48
C THR A 433 16.22 37.45 29.00
N GLY A 434 15.71 36.64 28.07
CA GLY A 434 15.95 36.92 26.64
C GLY A 434 15.57 35.79 25.69
N ARG A 435 15.30 36.15 24.43
CA ARG A 435 14.88 35.25 23.34
C ARG A 435 15.84 34.07 23.17
N MET A 436 15.39 32.84 23.37
CA MET A 436 16.03 31.68 22.73
C MET A 436 15.72 31.66 21.24
N GLY A 437 16.67 31.20 20.43
CA GLY A 437 16.40 30.84 19.04
C GLY A 437 15.38 29.71 18.96
N ALA A 438 14.56 29.70 17.91
CA ALA A 438 13.64 28.60 17.62
C ALA A 438 14.42 27.28 17.51
N LEU A 439 14.10 26.30 18.37
CA LEU A 439 14.67 24.95 18.28
C LEU A 439 13.84 24.11 17.32
N THR A 440 14.49 23.44 16.37
CA THR A 440 13.89 22.59 15.33
C THR A 440 14.53 21.20 15.29
N GLY A 441 13.86 20.21 14.69
CA GLY A 441 14.41 18.86 14.48
C GLY A 441 14.40 17.97 15.72
N LEU A 442 13.59 18.30 16.73
CA LEU A 442 13.53 17.58 17.99
C LEU A 442 12.49 16.46 17.95
N LEU A 443 12.86 15.24 18.32
CA LEU A 443 11.89 14.14 18.51
C LEU A 443 10.99 14.44 19.71
N CYS A 444 9.74 14.01 19.66
CA CYS A 444 8.90 13.99 20.86
C CYS A 444 9.52 13.02 21.87
N ASN A 445 9.60 13.44 23.12
CA ASN A 445 10.28 12.65 24.15
C ASN A 445 9.32 12.27 25.28
N PRO A 446 8.83 11.02 25.38
CA PRO A 446 7.97 10.54 26.47
C PRO A 446 8.76 10.08 27.72
N ASN A 447 10.09 10.11 27.71
CA ASN A 447 10.93 9.61 28.80
C ASN A 447 10.70 10.40 30.10
N PRO A 448 10.38 9.77 31.24
CA PRO A 448 10.16 10.49 32.49
C PRO A 448 11.33 11.39 32.93
N ASN A 449 12.56 11.05 32.54
CA ASN A 449 13.78 11.81 32.83
C ASN A 449 14.00 13.00 31.89
N ALA A 450 13.14 13.24 30.89
CA ALA A 450 13.16 14.50 30.13
C ALA A 450 12.84 15.73 31.02
N PHE A 451 12.42 15.48 32.26
CA PHE A 451 12.35 16.44 33.35
C PHE A 451 13.27 16.03 34.49
N ASP A 452 13.89 17.01 35.15
CA ASP A 452 14.65 16.76 36.38
C ASP A 452 13.72 16.48 37.58
N GLN A 453 14.33 16.26 38.77
CA GLN A 453 13.58 16.00 40.00
C GLN A 453 12.75 17.21 40.48
N GLN A 454 13.12 18.42 40.03
CA GLN A 454 12.44 19.68 40.34
C GLN A 454 11.34 20.01 39.33
N GLY A 455 11.20 19.21 38.26
CA GLY A 455 10.22 19.40 37.20
C GLY A 455 10.65 20.37 36.10
N ASN A 456 11.93 20.73 36.01
CA ASN A 456 12.45 21.51 34.89
C ASN A 456 12.71 20.62 33.69
N VAL A 457 12.47 21.15 32.48
CA VAL A 457 12.76 20.44 31.23
C VAL A 457 14.28 20.33 31.05
N VAL A 458 14.79 19.11 30.91
CA VAL A 458 16.20 18.82 30.57
C VAL A 458 16.34 18.36 29.11
N ASP A 459 15.26 17.91 28.49
CA ASP A 459 15.18 17.64 27.05
C ASP A 459 13.97 18.37 26.43
N TRP A 460 14.25 19.24 25.47
CA TRP A 460 13.25 20.06 24.77
C TRP A 460 12.22 19.24 23.97
N GLY A 461 12.49 17.96 23.68
CA GLY A 461 11.51 17.04 23.11
C GLY A 461 10.28 16.83 24.00
N ALA A 462 10.37 17.12 25.30
CA ALA A 462 9.25 17.06 26.24
C ALA A 462 8.11 18.05 25.92
N PHE A 463 8.40 19.15 25.21
CA PHE A 463 7.39 20.15 24.82
C PHE A 463 6.37 19.63 23.79
N TYR A 464 6.67 18.51 23.13
CA TYR A 464 5.79 17.91 22.13
C TYR A 464 4.88 16.81 22.69
N ARG A 465 4.90 16.58 24.01
CA ARG A 465 4.00 15.62 24.68
C ARG A 465 2.54 16.07 24.57
N PRO A 466 1.58 15.14 24.45
CA PRO A 466 0.18 15.46 24.54
C PRO A 466 -0.18 15.89 25.97
N GLY A 467 -1.06 16.89 26.12
CA GLY A 467 -1.64 17.29 27.41
C GLY A 467 -0.75 18.15 28.33
N GLU A 468 0.51 18.39 27.99
CA GLU A 468 1.36 19.35 28.72
C GLU A 468 0.99 20.79 28.31
N ALA A 469 0.28 21.51 29.17
CA ALA A 469 -0.25 22.87 28.95
C ALA A 469 0.84 23.98 28.83
N LEU A 470 2.10 23.59 28.62
CA LEU A 470 3.24 24.50 28.59
C LEU A 470 3.35 25.28 27.28
N LEU A 471 2.63 24.93 26.21
CA LEU A 471 2.50 25.72 24.99
C LEU A 471 1.03 26.14 24.80
N SER A 472 0.75 27.44 24.66
CA SER A 472 -0.60 27.97 24.43
C SER A 472 -1.10 27.75 22.99
N ARG A 473 -0.61 26.71 22.31
CA ARG A 473 -1.09 26.23 21.01
C ARG A 473 -1.43 24.75 21.18
N ASP A 474 -2.53 24.31 20.58
CA ASP A 474 -2.93 22.91 20.48
C ASP A 474 -1.79 22.07 19.86
N THR A 475 -0.83 21.58 20.65
CA THR A 475 0.18 20.57 20.26
C THR A 475 -0.44 19.17 20.24
N SER A 476 -1.70 19.09 19.80
CA SER A 476 -2.41 17.83 19.73
C SER A 476 -1.70 16.93 18.73
N LEU A 477 -1.14 15.81 19.21
CA LEU A 477 -0.45 14.78 18.40
C LEU A 477 -1.44 13.99 17.53
N LEU A 478 -2.30 14.72 16.82
CA LEU A 478 -3.31 14.14 15.94
C LEU A 478 -2.64 13.63 14.66
N PRO A 479 -3.22 12.61 14.00
CA PRO A 479 -2.67 12.07 12.78
C PRO A 479 -2.55 13.09 11.63
N ASN A 480 -3.33 14.17 11.65
CA ASN A 480 -3.28 15.28 10.68
C ASN A 480 -2.38 16.45 11.09
N SER A 481 -1.67 16.34 12.23
CA SER A 481 -0.56 17.22 12.60
C SER A 481 0.73 16.49 12.24
N LEU A 482 1.41 16.95 11.19
CA LEU A 482 2.55 16.24 10.60
C LEU A 482 3.86 16.91 10.97
N ARG A 483 4.69 16.27 11.81
CA ARG A 483 6.03 16.77 12.18
C ARG A 483 7.11 15.77 11.79
N GLY A 484 8.05 16.21 10.96
CA GLY A 484 9.08 15.36 10.36
C GLY A 484 9.03 15.34 8.83
N VAL A 485 9.40 14.21 8.24
CA VAL A 485 9.46 13.99 6.78
C VAL A 485 8.35 13.06 6.33
N PHE A 486 7.54 13.53 5.38
CA PHE A 486 6.41 12.80 4.83
C PHE A 486 6.41 12.87 3.31
N ALA A 487 6.01 11.78 2.65
CA ALA A 487 5.74 11.78 1.22
C ALA A 487 4.24 12.00 0.97
N PHE A 488 3.91 12.96 0.11
CA PHE A 488 2.57 13.22 -0.37
C PHE A 488 2.44 12.65 -1.77
N VAL A 489 1.54 11.68 -1.92
CA VAL A 489 1.35 10.89 -3.13
C VAL A 489 0.02 11.26 -3.77
N ALA A 490 0.07 11.93 -4.91
CA ALA A 490 -1.11 12.24 -5.70
C ALA A 490 -1.52 11.02 -6.53
N LEU A 491 -2.81 10.68 -6.53
CA LEU A 491 -3.38 9.52 -7.21
C LEU A 491 -4.24 9.93 -8.41
N THR A 492 -4.38 9.03 -9.38
CA THR A 492 -5.22 9.20 -10.58
C THR A 492 -6.69 9.49 -10.27
N ASN A 493 -7.20 9.07 -9.11
CA ASN A 493 -8.57 9.32 -8.67
C ASN A 493 -8.79 10.74 -8.07
N GLY A 494 -7.77 11.61 -8.13
CA GLY A 494 -7.84 12.97 -7.60
C GLY A 494 -7.68 13.05 -6.09
N SER A 495 -7.23 11.99 -5.43
CA SER A 495 -6.89 12.04 -4.01
C SER A 495 -5.38 12.14 -3.78
N ILE A 496 -5.00 12.59 -2.59
CA ILE A 496 -3.62 12.60 -2.11
C ILE A 496 -3.57 11.77 -0.84
N GLN A 497 -2.65 10.81 -0.79
CA GLN A 497 -2.37 10.00 0.39
C GLN A 497 -0.99 10.33 0.95
N ILE A 498 -0.84 10.23 2.27
CA ILE A 498 0.40 10.55 2.97
C ILE A 498 1.10 9.27 3.40
N VAL A 499 2.41 9.21 3.21
CA VAL A 499 3.29 8.12 3.63
C VAL A 499 4.30 8.66 4.64
N ASN A 500 4.43 7.98 5.77
CA ASN A 500 5.45 8.29 6.78
C ASN A 500 6.84 7.96 6.22
N VAL A 501 7.80 8.87 6.35
CA VAL A 501 9.21 8.61 6.02
C VAL A 501 10.03 8.68 7.29
N ASP A 502 9.84 9.74 8.06
CA ASP A 502 10.46 9.96 9.37
C ASP A 502 9.53 10.84 10.20
N ASP A 503 8.82 10.25 11.16
CA ASP A 503 7.86 10.95 12.00
C ASP A 503 8.49 11.28 13.35
N TRP A 504 8.68 12.57 13.62
CA TRP A 504 9.34 13.02 14.85
C TRP A 504 8.45 12.85 16.08
N ASP A 505 7.15 12.59 15.90
CA ASP A 505 6.20 12.29 16.98
C ASP A 505 6.08 10.79 17.28
N ALA A 506 6.73 9.92 16.49
CA ALA A 506 6.66 8.46 16.66
C ALA A 506 6.94 7.96 18.09
N PRO A 507 7.91 8.51 18.87
CA PRO A 507 8.14 8.03 20.24
C PRO A 507 6.94 8.31 21.17
N CYS A 508 6.14 9.33 20.90
CA CYS A 508 4.98 9.69 21.71
C CYS A 508 3.66 9.12 21.18
N ARG A 509 3.64 8.60 19.94
CA ARG A 509 2.49 7.95 19.32
C ARG A 509 2.48 6.44 19.57
N ARG A 510 2.02 6.03 20.75
CA ARG A 510 2.15 4.65 21.24
C ARG A 510 1.30 4.36 22.48
N PRO A 511 1.23 3.10 22.95
CA PRO A 511 0.63 2.75 24.23
C PRO A 511 1.34 3.41 25.42
N VAL A 512 0.59 3.59 26.51
CA VAL A 512 1.12 4.12 27.78
C VAL A 512 2.16 3.17 28.39
N LEU A 513 1.95 1.86 28.21
CA LEU A 513 2.80 0.80 28.73
C LEU A 513 3.42 0.01 27.57
N LEU A 514 4.75 -0.10 27.59
CA LEU A 514 5.53 -1.00 26.75
C LEU A 514 6.47 -1.79 27.66
N THR A 515 5.90 -2.61 28.55
CA THR A 515 6.61 -3.52 29.45
C THR A 515 6.46 -4.97 28.97
N SER A 516 7.23 -5.90 29.54
CA SER A 516 7.10 -7.34 29.25
C SER A 516 5.69 -7.86 29.49
N ASP A 517 5.01 -7.30 30.49
CA ASP A 517 3.72 -7.81 30.97
C ASP A 517 2.52 -7.14 30.28
N ALA A 518 2.75 -6.11 29.47
CA ALA A 518 1.71 -5.31 28.80
C ALA A 518 1.93 -5.22 27.28
N GLN A 519 2.55 -6.24 26.68
CA GLN A 519 2.69 -6.32 25.23
C GLN A 519 1.31 -6.41 24.58
N VAL A 520 1.05 -5.58 23.56
CA VAL A 520 -0.23 -5.55 22.83
C VAL A 520 -0.17 -6.25 21.47
N SER A 521 1.05 -6.51 20.98
CA SER A 521 1.31 -7.26 19.75
C SER A 521 2.73 -7.81 19.76
N SER A 522 3.05 -8.69 18.81
CA SER A 522 4.41 -9.21 18.62
C SER A 522 5.43 -8.17 18.15
N LEU A 523 4.98 -7.03 17.61
CA LEU A 523 5.83 -5.90 17.24
C LEU A 523 5.96 -4.84 18.34
N SER A 524 5.07 -4.87 19.35
CA SER A 524 5.05 -3.92 20.46
C SER A 524 6.08 -4.31 21.53
N LEU A 525 7.36 -4.25 21.16
CA LEU A 525 8.45 -4.67 22.03
C LEU A 525 8.53 -3.84 23.32
N PRO A 526 8.83 -4.47 24.47
CA PRO A 526 9.10 -3.75 25.70
C PRO A 526 10.24 -2.77 25.53
N GLN A 527 10.04 -1.54 25.99
CA GLN A 527 11.07 -0.51 25.92
C GLN A 527 12.04 -0.62 27.11
N PRO A 528 13.34 -0.31 26.95
CA PRO A 528 14.30 -0.30 28.04
C PRO A 528 13.94 0.75 29.10
N VAL A 529 14.14 0.42 30.38
CA VAL A 529 14.10 1.41 31.47
C VAL A 529 15.29 2.38 31.29
N PRO A 530 15.15 3.69 31.58
CA PRO A 530 16.28 4.61 31.60
C PRO A 530 17.44 4.06 32.45
N SER A 531 18.63 4.04 31.89
CA SER A 531 19.85 3.51 32.52
C SER A 531 20.39 4.39 33.66
N SER A 532 20.04 5.67 33.66
CA SER A 532 20.37 6.65 34.71
C SER A 532 19.33 7.77 34.72
N LEU A 533 19.43 8.72 35.66
CA LEU A 533 18.60 9.93 35.67
C LEU A 533 18.94 10.92 34.54
N GLU A 534 20.10 10.78 33.90
CA GLU A 534 20.54 11.61 32.76
C GLU A 534 20.16 10.97 31.40
N ASP A 535 19.72 9.71 31.42
CA ASP A 535 19.24 9.01 30.25
C ASP A 535 17.88 9.55 29.83
N THR A 536 17.93 10.48 28.87
CA THR A 536 16.79 11.18 28.28
C THR A 536 16.36 10.58 26.95
N ASN A 537 16.87 9.41 26.56
CA ASN A 537 16.51 8.82 25.26
C ASN A 537 14.98 8.66 25.12
N PRO A 538 14.34 9.20 24.05
CA PRO A 538 12.88 9.12 23.84
C PRO A 538 12.28 7.72 23.86
N PHE A 539 13.08 6.71 23.53
CA PHE A 539 12.65 5.33 23.48
C PHE A 539 12.99 4.55 24.75
N HIS A 540 13.70 5.13 25.73
CA HIS A 540 13.91 4.51 27.03
C HIS A 540 12.75 4.86 27.98
N ALA A 541 11.55 4.41 27.64
CA ALA A 541 10.34 4.80 28.36
C ALA A 541 9.33 3.64 28.41
N PRO A 542 9.50 2.62 29.26
CA PRO A 542 8.55 1.50 29.33
C PRO A 542 7.19 1.92 29.94
N ARG A 543 7.18 3.03 30.68
CA ARG A 543 5.98 3.67 31.24
C ARG A 543 6.02 5.15 30.87
N ALA A 544 5.01 5.62 30.14
CA ALA A 544 4.88 7.01 29.72
C ALA A 544 3.64 7.69 30.31
N GLU A 545 3.58 7.69 31.63
CA GLU A 545 2.54 8.38 32.40
C GLU A 545 2.82 9.89 32.45
N GLY A 546 1.76 10.71 32.44
CA GLY A 546 1.88 12.17 32.59
C GLY A 546 2.25 12.55 34.04
N ARG A 547 2.90 13.70 34.24
CA ARG A 547 3.11 14.29 35.58
C ARG A 547 2.10 15.40 35.85
N LEU A 548 1.92 15.75 37.13
CA LEU A 548 1.25 16.99 37.59
C LEU A 548 -0.18 17.23 37.05
N GLY A 549 -1.01 16.18 37.01
CA GLY A 549 -2.42 16.31 36.58
C GLY A 549 -2.64 16.33 35.06
N ALA A 550 -1.58 16.18 34.25
CA ALA A 550 -1.70 15.86 32.83
C ALA A 550 -2.10 14.38 32.64
N SER A 551 -2.96 14.10 31.66
CA SER A 551 -3.62 12.81 31.52
C SER A 551 -2.71 11.67 31.02
N GLN A 552 -1.63 11.95 30.27
CA GLN A 552 -0.64 10.99 29.72
C GLN A 552 0.49 11.72 28.97
N ALA A 553 1.71 11.13 28.88
CA ALA A 553 2.83 11.68 28.07
C ALA A 553 2.86 11.15 26.62
N VAL A 554 1.85 10.38 26.23
CA VAL A 554 1.70 9.70 24.92
C VAL A 554 0.24 9.73 24.47
N THR A 555 -0.03 9.37 23.21
CA THR A 555 -1.38 9.35 22.63
C THR A 555 -2.28 8.22 23.16
N GLY A 556 -1.72 7.20 23.80
CA GLY A 556 -2.48 6.06 24.33
C GLY A 556 -3.00 5.10 23.24
N GLU A 557 -2.38 5.11 22.05
CA GLU A 557 -2.72 4.18 20.98
C GLU A 557 -2.46 2.73 21.40
N ILE A 558 -3.20 1.78 20.86
CA ILE A 558 -3.16 0.38 21.32
C ILE A 558 -2.14 -0.50 20.58
N PHE A 559 -1.32 0.10 19.71
CA PHE A 559 -0.34 -0.60 18.88
C PHE A 559 0.95 0.23 18.77
N PHE A 560 2.09 -0.46 18.67
CA PHE A 560 3.41 0.14 18.46
C PHE A 560 4.30 -0.81 17.65
N PRO A 561 5.12 -0.32 16.72
CA PRO A 561 5.17 1.07 16.23
C PRO A 561 3.97 1.36 15.33
N ILE A 562 3.11 2.32 15.72
CA ILE A 562 1.99 2.75 14.86
C ILE A 562 2.48 3.51 13.63
N ILE A 563 3.72 4.03 13.69
CA ILE A 563 4.39 4.71 12.59
C ILE A 563 5.73 4.01 12.31
N SER A 564 5.74 3.21 11.26
CA SER A 564 6.99 2.73 10.65
C SER A 564 7.28 3.55 9.39
N PRO A 565 8.55 3.78 9.03
CA PRO A 565 8.91 4.34 7.73
C PRO A 565 8.26 3.58 6.57
N HIS A 566 7.95 4.31 5.50
CA HIS A 566 7.37 3.79 4.27
C HIS A 566 5.96 3.16 4.43
N THR A 567 5.23 3.54 5.49
CA THR A 567 3.83 3.14 5.71
C THR A 567 2.86 4.28 5.44
N LYS A 568 1.64 3.95 5.01
CA LYS A 568 0.56 4.95 4.86
C LYS A 568 0.23 5.56 6.23
N ARG A 569 0.07 6.88 6.30
CA ARG A 569 -0.36 7.60 7.50
C ARG A 569 -1.82 7.25 7.81
N SER A 570 -2.13 6.88 9.05
CA SER A 570 -3.52 6.70 9.49
C SER A 570 -4.25 8.04 9.57
N LYS A 571 -5.56 8.05 9.29
CA LYS A 571 -6.42 9.23 9.45
C LYS A 571 -6.78 9.48 10.92
N TYR A 572 -6.81 8.42 11.71
CA TYR A 572 -7.23 8.43 13.11
C TYR A 572 -6.16 7.84 14.02
N LEU A 573 -6.21 8.20 15.30
CA LEU A 573 -5.47 7.50 16.34
C LEU A 573 -6.08 6.10 16.50
N PHE A 574 -5.22 5.09 16.65
CA PHE A 574 -5.67 3.72 16.95
C PHE A 574 -5.97 3.58 18.44
N SER A 575 -7.11 4.11 18.88
CA SER A 575 -7.58 4.04 20.29
C SER A 575 -9.06 3.62 20.39
N PHE A 576 -9.46 3.16 21.57
CA PHE A 576 -10.84 2.70 21.88
C PHE A 576 -11.84 3.82 22.15
N ASP A 577 -11.57 5.05 21.72
CA ASP A 577 -12.48 6.17 21.98
C ASP A 577 -13.77 6.04 21.15
N LEU A 578 -14.84 5.62 21.82
CA LEU A 578 -16.17 5.47 21.24
C LEU A 578 -16.76 6.80 20.74
N ASN A 579 -16.30 7.95 21.26
CA ASN A 579 -16.74 9.26 20.79
C ASN A 579 -16.26 9.54 19.36
N HIS A 580 -15.20 8.86 18.91
CA HIS A 580 -14.63 8.97 17.57
C HIS A 580 -14.92 7.73 16.70
N GLY A 581 -15.87 6.89 17.12
CA GLY A 581 -16.44 5.82 16.29
C GLY A 581 -15.67 4.50 16.27
N GLY A 582 -14.70 4.27 17.16
CA GLY A 582 -13.95 3.01 17.27
C GLY A 582 -13.13 2.66 16.01
N GLN A 583 -11.84 2.99 16.01
CA GLN A 583 -10.95 2.80 14.86
C GLN A 583 -10.11 1.51 14.97
N VAL A 584 -10.19 0.83 16.12
CA VAL A 584 -9.64 -0.50 16.34
C VAL A 584 -10.59 -1.54 15.73
N PRO A 585 -10.09 -2.60 15.08
CA PRO A 585 -10.92 -3.70 14.59
C PRO A 585 -11.77 -4.33 15.70
N TYR A 586 -13.06 -4.51 15.45
CA TYR A 586 -14.00 -5.12 16.40
C TYR A 586 -15.03 -6.02 15.71
N LEU A 587 -15.68 -6.89 16.49
CA LEU A 587 -16.80 -7.70 16.05
C LEU A 587 -18.10 -6.91 16.21
N LEU A 588 -18.89 -6.77 15.14
CA LEU A 588 -20.21 -6.14 15.21
C LEU A 588 -21.19 -6.94 16.09
N SER A 589 -21.03 -8.27 16.09
CA SER A 589 -21.71 -9.20 16.99
C SER A 589 -20.86 -10.45 17.17
N PRO A 590 -21.05 -11.21 18.26
CA PRO A 590 -20.44 -12.54 18.39
C PRO A 590 -20.77 -13.43 17.19
N PRO A 591 -19.86 -14.31 16.75
CA PRO A 591 -20.13 -15.31 15.72
C PRO A 591 -21.36 -16.15 16.04
N LYS A 592 -22.17 -16.40 15.02
CA LYS A 592 -23.39 -17.23 15.11
C LYS A 592 -23.28 -18.44 14.19
N LEU A 593 -23.73 -19.59 14.68
CA LEU A 593 -23.72 -20.86 13.95
C LEU A 593 -25.07 -21.10 13.26
N PHE A 594 -25.03 -21.58 12.01
CA PHE A 594 -26.19 -21.89 11.20
C PHE A 594 -26.02 -23.24 10.48
N LEU A 595 -27.15 -23.88 10.18
CA LEU A 595 -27.26 -24.96 9.20
C LEU A 595 -28.50 -24.71 8.35
N ASN A 596 -28.36 -24.69 7.02
CA ASN A 596 -29.47 -24.36 6.10
C ASN A 596 -30.19 -23.05 6.48
N GLU A 597 -29.42 -22.01 6.83
CA GLU A 597 -29.91 -20.71 7.32
C GLU A 597 -30.69 -20.73 8.65
N ILE A 598 -30.78 -21.89 9.33
CA ILE A 598 -31.37 -22.02 10.65
C ILE A 598 -30.28 -21.84 11.71
N SER A 599 -30.46 -20.89 12.62
CA SER A 599 -29.54 -20.66 13.74
C SER A 599 -29.54 -21.87 14.69
N LEU A 600 -28.36 -22.34 15.05
CA LEU A 600 -28.16 -23.46 15.97
C LEU A 600 -27.72 -22.97 17.36
N PRO A 601 -28.16 -23.63 18.45
CA PRO A 601 -27.72 -23.29 19.79
C PRO A 601 -26.27 -23.70 20.03
N ILE A 602 -25.55 -22.89 20.82
CA ILE A 602 -24.17 -23.15 21.23
C ILE A 602 -24.19 -23.46 22.73
N ASP A 603 -23.76 -24.66 23.09
CA ASP A 603 -23.63 -25.08 24.48
C ASP A 603 -22.16 -25.29 24.83
N PHE A 604 -21.66 -24.54 25.80
CA PHE A 604 -20.29 -24.62 26.31
C PHE A 604 -20.06 -25.76 27.31
N GLY A 605 -21.12 -26.50 27.67
CA GLY A 605 -21.03 -27.68 28.51
C GLY A 605 -20.44 -28.90 27.81
N GLU A 606 -20.09 -29.91 28.60
CA GLU A 606 -19.55 -31.20 28.15
C GLU A 606 -20.59 -32.07 27.40
N GLN A 607 -21.80 -31.58 27.13
CA GLN A 607 -22.84 -32.31 26.38
C GLN A 607 -23.24 -31.58 25.09
N GLY A 608 -22.56 -30.50 24.73
CA GLY A 608 -22.88 -29.73 23.54
C GLY A 608 -22.60 -30.51 22.25
N THR A 609 -23.63 -30.65 21.42
CA THR A 609 -23.59 -31.41 20.16
C THR A 609 -23.09 -30.61 18.96
N ASN A 610 -23.09 -29.28 19.06
CA ASN A 610 -22.68 -28.37 17.99
C ASN A 610 -21.23 -27.89 18.19
N PRO A 611 -20.51 -27.58 17.11
CA PRO A 611 -19.16 -27.01 17.17
C PRO A 611 -19.15 -25.64 17.85
N ILE A 612 -17.99 -25.21 18.35
CA ILE A 612 -17.76 -23.89 18.95
C ILE A 612 -16.51 -23.26 18.35
N LEU A 613 -16.66 -22.03 17.87
CA LEU A 613 -15.56 -21.17 17.45
C LEU A 613 -15.06 -20.37 18.66
N LEU A 614 -13.79 -20.54 19.05
CA LEU A 614 -13.20 -19.89 20.22
C LEU A 614 -11.93 -19.11 19.89
N GLN A 615 -11.65 -18.11 20.72
CA GLN A 615 -10.40 -17.34 20.67
C GLN A 615 -9.22 -18.23 21.07
N VAL A 616 -8.07 -18.02 20.43
CA VAL A 616 -6.80 -18.66 20.80
C VAL A 616 -6.21 -18.06 22.07
N GLN A 617 -5.25 -18.75 22.68
CA GLN A 617 -4.47 -18.20 23.79
C GLN A 617 -3.65 -16.98 23.33
N SER A 618 -3.67 -15.92 24.14
CA SER A 618 -2.87 -14.72 23.92
C SER A 618 -2.19 -14.30 25.22
N THR A 619 -0.89 -13.99 25.13
CA THR A 619 -0.16 -13.25 26.18
C THR A 619 -0.27 -11.74 25.99
N PHE A 620 -0.89 -11.29 24.89
CA PHE A 620 -1.06 -9.88 24.61
C PHE A 620 -2.21 -9.30 25.41
N ALA A 621 -1.98 -8.13 25.98
CA ALA A 621 -3.00 -7.39 26.68
C ALA A 621 -4.01 -6.83 25.66
N TYR A 622 -5.22 -7.38 25.65
CA TYR A 622 -6.29 -6.99 24.74
C TYR A 622 -7.32 -6.12 25.48
N PRO A 623 -7.76 -4.98 24.92
CA PRO A 623 -8.83 -4.21 25.54
C PRO A 623 -10.16 -4.92 25.31
N HIS A 624 -10.84 -5.28 26.40
CA HIS A 624 -12.06 -6.07 26.40
C HIS A 624 -13.21 -5.42 25.62
N SER A 625 -14.13 -6.26 25.11
CA SER A 625 -15.38 -5.88 24.47
C SER A 625 -16.23 -4.97 25.35
N VAL A 626 -16.81 -3.98 24.69
CA VAL A 626 -17.67 -2.95 25.26
C VAL A 626 -18.99 -3.56 25.72
N GLU A 627 -19.06 -4.00 26.97
CA GLU A 627 -20.32 -3.98 27.71
C GLU A 627 -20.06 -3.46 29.13
N GLY A 628 -20.12 -2.12 29.26
CA GLY A 628 -20.40 -1.47 30.55
C GLY A 628 -19.23 -1.17 31.49
N GLN A 629 -18.05 -0.75 31.03
CA GLN A 629 -17.05 -0.14 31.93
C GLN A 629 -16.46 1.18 31.41
N GLU A 630 -16.77 2.27 32.12
CA GLU A 630 -16.28 3.64 31.90
C GLU A 630 -14.81 3.86 32.33
N ASN A 631 -14.06 2.81 32.71
CA ASN A 631 -12.70 2.94 33.28
C ASN A 631 -11.71 1.94 32.67
N LEU A 632 -11.45 2.03 31.36
CA LEU A 632 -10.28 1.36 30.74
C LEU A 632 -9.08 2.32 30.70
N GLN A 633 -8.59 2.71 31.88
CA GLN A 633 -7.28 3.38 32.04
C GLN A 633 -6.18 2.43 32.51
N GLY A 634 -6.48 1.15 32.72
CA GLY A 634 -5.50 0.13 33.06
C GLY A 634 -5.52 -1.00 32.04
N VAL A 635 -4.44 -1.14 31.27
CA VAL A 635 -4.13 -2.39 30.56
C VAL A 635 -3.86 -3.42 31.66
N VAL A 636 -4.85 -4.26 31.97
CA VAL A 636 -4.69 -5.34 32.94
C VAL A 636 -3.87 -6.45 32.26
N SER A 637 -2.64 -6.64 32.72
CA SER A 637 -1.87 -7.85 32.44
C SER A 637 -2.56 -9.03 33.10
N GLY A 638 -2.99 -9.99 32.30
CA GLY A 638 -3.64 -11.18 32.81
C GLY A 638 -4.21 -12.00 31.67
N TYR A 639 -4.08 -13.33 31.77
CA TYR A 639 -4.87 -14.29 31.03
C TYR A 639 -6.29 -13.74 30.82
N ILE A 640 -6.71 -13.53 29.57
CA ILE A 640 -8.12 -13.29 29.27
C ILE A 640 -8.81 -14.60 29.65
N PRO A 641 -9.65 -14.64 30.71
CA PRO A 641 -10.51 -15.79 30.90
C PRO A 641 -11.40 -15.82 29.67
N VAL A 642 -11.50 -16.98 29.02
CA VAL A 642 -12.53 -17.20 28.00
C VAL A 642 -13.85 -16.89 28.67
N GLU A 643 -14.42 -15.72 28.40
CA GLU A 643 -15.85 -15.58 28.51
C GLU A 643 -16.41 -16.70 27.64
N LYS A 644 -17.31 -17.51 28.20
CA LYS A 644 -17.98 -18.61 27.51
C LYS A 644 -18.84 -18.03 26.37
N SER A 645 -18.18 -17.57 25.31
CA SER A 645 -18.73 -16.83 24.20
C SER A 645 -17.89 -17.11 22.95
N PRO A 646 -18.51 -17.31 21.78
CA PRO A 646 -17.77 -17.50 20.55
C PRO A 646 -17.02 -16.22 20.19
N GLY A 647 -15.81 -16.36 19.63
CA GLY A 647 -15.04 -15.17 19.27
C GLY A 647 -13.72 -15.44 18.58
N ILE A 648 -13.15 -14.38 18.01
CA ILE A 648 -11.84 -14.38 17.35
C ILE A 648 -10.88 -13.46 18.11
N LEU A 649 -9.57 -13.67 17.94
CA LEU A 649 -8.53 -12.74 18.35
C LEU A 649 -8.04 -11.95 17.14
N PHE A 650 -8.13 -10.61 17.14
CA PHE A 650 -7.63 -9.80 16.02
C PHE A 650 -6.10 -9.76 15.98
N SER A 651 -5.54 -9.81 14.76
CA SER A 651 -4.10 -9.67 14.50
C SER A 651 -3.75 -8.18 14.34
N LEU A 652 -3.31 -7.51 15.41
CA LEU A 652 -3.10 -6.05 15.41
C LEU A 652 -1.73 -5.60 14.87
N GLU A 653 -0.88 -6.54 14.45
CA GLU A 653 0.50 -6.25 14.05
C GLU A 653 0.65 -5.36 12.82
N ASP A 654 -0.25 -5.48 11.84
CA ASP A 654 -0.33 -4.54 10.72
C ASP A 654 -1.76 -4.01 10.66
N PRO A 655 -2.04 -2.79 11.17
CA PRO A 655 -3.40 -2.26 11.15
C PRO A 655 -3.93 -2.08 9.72
N SER A 656 -3.06 -1.95 8.72
CA SER A 656 -3.44 -1.65 7.33
C SER A 656 -4.15 -2.80 6.61
N VAL A 657 -4.07 -4.02 7.14
CA VAL A 657 -4.82 -5.17 6.60
C VAL A 657 -6.29 -5.14 7.00
N HIS A 658 -6.66 -4.44 8.08
CA HIS A 658 -8.02 -4.50 8.60
C HIS A 658 -8.97 -3.64 7.78
N ASN A 659 -10.01 -4.28 7.27
CA ASN A 659 -11.14 -3.64 6.58
C ASN A 659 -12.47 -4.20 7.08
N ASP A 660 -13.53 -3.40 6.94
CA ASP A 660 -14.90 -3.87 7.12
C ASP A 660 -15.17 -5.04 6.17
N ASP A 661 -15.53 -6.19 6.73
CA ASP A 661 -15.85 -7.40 5.97
C ASP A 661 -16.92 -8.25 6.67
N ASP A 662 -17.56 -9.10 5.90
CA ASP A 662 -18.49 -10.10 6.38
C ASP A 662 -17.87 -11.48 6.14
N TRP A 663 -17.66 -12.22 7.22
CA TRP A 663 -16.97 -13.50 7.19
C TRP A 663 -17.95 -14.65 7.30
N THR A 664 -17.76 -15.66 6.45
CA THR A 664 -18.44 -16.94 6.54
C THR A 664 -17.40 -18.03 6.72
N ILE A 665 -17.53 -18.84 7.77
CA ILE A 665 -16.69 -20.01 7.99
C ILE A 665 -17.55 -21.25 7.76
N VAL A 666 -17.23 -22.06 6.76
CA VAL A 666 -18.08 -23.18 6.31
C VAL A 666 -17.40 -24.52 6.54
N TYR A 667 -18.10 -25.48 7.14
CA TYR A 667 -17.62 -26.85 7.26
C TYR A 667 -17.79 -27.61 5.94
N GLU A 668 -16.70 -28.23 5.50
CA GLU A 668 -16.56 -28.84 4.18
C GLU A 668 -17.01 -27.93 3.03
N GLY A 669 -16.75 -26.63 3.14
CA GLY A 669 -17.21 -25.64 2.19
C GLY A 669 -16.64 -25.84 0.78
N GLN A 670 -17.38 -25.34 -0.21
CA GLN A 670 -16.91 -25.25 -1.59
C GLN A 670 -15.79 -24.21 -1.70
N LEU A 671 -14.70 -24.56 -2.39
CA LEU A 671 -13.65 -23.60 -2.76
C LEU A 671 -14.19 -22.62 -3.81
N PRO A 672 -13.93 -21.30 -3.68
CA PRO A 672 -14.31 -20.33 -4.70
C PRO A 672 -13.60 -20.57 -6.04
N GLY A 673 -14.16 -20.05 -7.14
CA GLY A 673 -13.53 -20.05 -8.46
C GLY A 673 -13.80 -21.28 -9.33
N PHE A 674 -14.59 -22.26 -8.85
CA PHE A 674 -14.95 -23.46 -9.62
C PHE A 674 -16.23 -23.33 -10.47
N GLU A 675 -16.89 -22.18 -10.45
CA GLU A 675 -18.09 -21.95 -11.25
C GLU A 675 -17.77 -22.00 -12.75
N GLY A 676 -18.52 -22.81 -13.49
CA GLY A 676 -18.35 -22.93 -14.95
C GLY A 676 -17.14 -23.74 -15.42
N ILE A 677 -16.31 -24.27 -14.51
CA ILE A 677 -15.22 -25.18 -14.88
C ILE A 677 -15.80 -26.51 -15.36
N ARG A 678 -15.25 -27.02 -16.46
CA ARG A 678 -15.49 -28.38 -16.97
C ARG A 678 -14.18 -29.11 -17.13
N ALA A 679 -14.16 -30.38 -16.72
CA ALA A 679 -13.02 -31.26 -16.94
C ALA A 679 -13.41 -32.44 -17.82
N ASP A 680 -12.49 -32.81 -18.70
CA ASP A 680 -12.54 -34.08 -19.43
C ASP A 680 -12.07 -35.20 -18.51
N MET A 681 -12.74 -36.33 -18.56
CA MET A 681 -12.44 -37.51 -17.76
C MET A 681 -11.55 -38.46 -18.56
N SER A 682 -10.54 -39.04 -17.92
CA SER A 682 -9.72 -40.10 -18.51
C SER A 682 -9.18 -41.04 -17.43
N THR A 683 -8.69 -42.20 -17.84
CA THR A 683 -7.97 -43.15 -16.96
C THR A 683 -6.82 -43.76 -17.74
N ASN A 684 -5.70 -44.00 -17.05
CA ASN A 684 -4.53 -44.70 -17.58
C ASN A 684 -4.27 -46.03 -16.86
N ASP A 685 -5.17 -46.43 -15.96
CA ASP A 685 -5.00 -47.55 -15.04
C ASP A 685 -6.23 -48.46 -14.99
N ASP A 686 -6.95 -48.59 -16.11
CA ASP A 686 -8.18 -49.40 -16.20
C ASP A 686 -9.22 -49.04 -15.14
N PHE A 687 -9.43 -47.74 -14.90
CA PHE A 687 -10.39 -47.21 -13.92
C PHE A 687 -10.09 -47.60 -12.46
N HIS A 688 -8.83 -47.85 -12.09
CA HIS A 688 -8.46 -47.91 -10.66
C HIS A 688 -8.49 -46.49 -10.04
N THR A 689 -8.21 -45.48 -10.86
CA THR A 689 -8.40 -44.04 -10.58
C THR A 689 -9.08 -43.36 -11.76
N LEU A 690 -9.49 -42.10 -11.57
CA LEU A 690 -10.01 -41.26 -12.64
C LEU A 690 -9.30 -39.90 -12.64
N THR A 691 -8.84 -39.47 -13.80
CA THR A 691 -8.23 -38.16 -14.00
C THR A 691 -9.25 -37.17 -14.55
N LEU A 692 -9.31 -35.98 -13.95
CA LEU A 692 -10.06 -34.83 -14.45
C LEU A 692 -9.09 -33.77 -14.98
N THR A 693 -9.07 -33.55 -16.29
CA THR A 693 -8.19 -32.56 -16.93
C THR A 693 -8.98 -31.31 -17.31
N THR A 694 -8.48 -30.15 -16.89
CA THR A 694 -9.06 -28.84 -17.20
C THR A 694 -8.23 -28.11 -18.26
N GLN A 695 -8.84 -27.17 -18.98
CA GLN A 695 -8.12 -26.30 -19.92
C GLN A 695 -8.20 -24.84 -19.48
N GLY A 696 -7.05 -24.17 -19.42
CA GLY A 696 -6.97 -22.73 -19.17
C GLY A 696 -7.24 -22.29 -17.72
N VAL A 697 -7.30 -23.23 -16.76
CA VAL A 697 -7.44 -22.95 -15.33
C VAL A 697 -6.27 -23.57 -14.58
N SER A 698 -5.64 -22.81 -13.67
CA SER A 698 -4.66 -23.36 -12.74
C SER A 698 -5.35 -23.80 -11.45
N LEU A 699 -5.53 -25.10 -11.26
CA LEU A 699 -6.21 -25.68 -10.09
C LEU A 699 -5.47 -25.38 -8.79
N CYS A 700 -4.13 -25.36 -8.81
CA CYS A 700 -3.35 -25.01 -7.64
C CYS A 700 -3.59 -23.55 -7.20
N SER A 701 -3.76 -22.63 -8.16
CA SER A 701 -4.09 -21.23 -7.88
C SER A 701 -5.49 -21.02 -7.28
N LEU A 702 -6.35 -22.06 -7.29
CA LEU A 702 -7.65 -22.06 -6.60
C LEU A 702 -7.59 -22.67 -5.19
N GLY A 703 -6.40 -23.07 -4.73
CA GLY A 703 -6.17 -23.52 -3.35
C GLY A 703 -6.50 -24.98 -3.09
N VAL A 704 -6.44 -25.86 -4.10
CA VAL A 704 -6.73 -27.30 -3.96
C VAL A 704 -5.62 -28.03 -3.19
N HIS A 705 -5.99 -28.80 -2.17
CA HIS A 705 -5.10 -29.72 -1.46
C HIS A 705 -5.39 -31.17 -1.84
N ASP A 706 -4.34 -31.89 -2.19
CA ASP A 706 -4.42 -33.34 -2.30
C ASP A 706 -4.47 -34.03 -0.92
N VAL A 707 -4.64 -35.36 -0.94
CA VAL A 707 -4.70 -36.16 0.29
C VAL A 707 -3.39 -36.14 1.06
N LYS A 708 -2.24 -36.07 0.37
CA LYS A 708 -0.92 -36.10 0.99
C LYS A 708 -0.68 -34.85 1.84
N THR A 709 -0.95 -33.68 1.28
CA THR A 709 -0.85 -32.37 1.94
C THR A 709 -1.78 -32.32 3.15
N SER A 710 -3.01 -32.77 2.97
CA SER A 710 -4.02 -32.80 4.04
C SER A 710 -3.62 -33.74 5.18
N LEU A 711 -3.14 -34.94 4.89
CA LEU A 711 -2.71 -35.91 5.91
C LEU A 711 -1.46 -35.45 6.67
N ALA A 712 -0.51 -34.80 6.00
CA ALA A 712 0.66 -34.22 6.66
C ALA A 712 0.25 -33.17 7.71
N ARG A 713 -0.73 -32.33 7.37
CA ARG A 713 -1.30 -31.36 8.32
C ARG A 713 -2.04 -32.03 9.47
N ALA A 714 -2.86 -33.05 9.19
CA ALA A 714 -3.56 -33.83 10.21
C ALA A 714 -2.59 -34.53 11.18
N GLN A 715 -1.45 -35.03 10.68
CA GLN A 715 -0.42 -35.63 11.52
C GLN A 715 0.18 -34.61 12.50
N LYS A 716 0.59 -33.44 12.02
CA LYS A 716 1.13 -32.37 12.90
C LYS A 716 0.13 -31.95 13.99
N ALA A 717 -1.14 -31.85 13.63
CA ALA A 717 -2.21 -31.56 14.57
C ALA A 717 -2.37 -32.64 15.64
N ARG A 718 -2.31 -33.93 15.26
CA ARG A 718 -2.35 -35.04 16.22
C ARG A 718 -1.14 -35.01 17.16
N GLU A 719 0.04 -34.74 16.64
CA GLU A 719 1.28 -34.63 17.44
C GLU A 719 1.18 -33.50 18.46
N GLU A 720 0.74 -32.31 18.05
CA GLU A 720 0.59 -31.16 18.95
C GLU A 720 -0.53 -31.39 19.98
N LEU A 721 -1.67 -31.95 19.56
CA LEU A 721 -2.78 -32.24 20.46
C LEU A 721 -2.42 -33.30 21.50
N ALA A 722 -1.67 -34.33 21.12
CA ALA A 722 -1.20 -35.37 22.04
C ALA A 722 -0.24 -34.83 23.11
N GLN A 723 0.50 -33.76 22.80
CA GLN A 723 1.37 -33.08 23.76
C GLN A 723 0.59 -32.15 24.67
N ALA A 724 -0.43 -31.46 24.14
CA ALA A 724 -1.15 -30.44 24.87
C ALA A 724 -2.30 -30.97 25.74
N VAL A 725 -2.86 -32.14 25.39
CA VAL A 725 -3.98 -32.76 26.12
C VAL A 725 -3.57 -34.13 26.65
N PRO A 726 -3.66 -34.37 27.98
CA PRO A 726 -3.35 -35.66 28.56
C PRO A 726 -4.22 -36.80 27.99
N SER A 727 -3.65 -37.99 27.85
CA SER A 727 -4.37 -39.19 27.37
C SER A 727 -5.50 -39.66 28.30
N THR A 728 -5.55 -39.16 29.54
CA THR A 728 -6.67 -39.36 30.46
C THR A 728 -7.91 -38.54 30.09
N VAL A 729 -7.75 -37.53 29.24
CA VAL A 729 -8.81 -36.62 28.78
C VAL A 729 -9.18 -36.88 27.32
N LEU A 730 -8.20 -37.23 26.48
CA LEU A 730 -8.42 -37.59 25.07
C LEU A 730 -7.99 -39.03 24.80
N SER A 731 -8.93 -39.87 24.37
CA SER A 731 -8.64 -41.27 24.05
C SER A 731 -7.79 -41.40 22.79
N PRO A 732 -6.95 -42.45 22.66
CA PRO A 732 -6.18 -42.70 21.43
C PRO A 732 -7.05 -42.79 20.17
N SER A 733 -8.25 -43.38 20.28
CA SER A 733 -9.20 -43.47 19.16
C SER A 733 -9.75 -42.10 18.76
N ALA A 734 -10.06 -41.22 19.73
CA ALA A 734 -10.49 -39.86 19.43
C ALA A 734 -9.37 -39.04 18.76
N LEU A 735 -8.12 -39.26 19.19
CA LEU A 735 -6.95 -38.64 18.56
C LEU A 735 -6.72 -39.15 17.12
N GLU A 736 -6.91 -40.44 16.85
CA GLU A 736 -6.82 -41.01 15.49
C GLU A 736 -7.89 -40.47 14.54
N GLN A 737 -9.07 -40.10 15.05
CA GLN A 737 -10.13 -39.48 14.27
C GLN A 737 -9.82 -38.03 13.87
N VAL A 738 -8.92 -37.34 14.58
CA VAL A 738 -8.53 -35.95 14.25
C VAL A 738 -7.89 -35.91 12.87
N GLY A 739 -8.56 -35.22 11.97
CA GLY A 739 -8.14 -35.10 10.58
C GLY A 739 -8.24 -36.40 9.76
N ALA A 740 -8.89 -37.45 10.28
CA ALA A 740 -9.12 -38.69 9.53
C ALA A 740 -9.95 -38.45 8.26
N GLN A 741 -10.82 -37.44 8.28
CA GLN A 741 -11.65 -37.03 7.13
C GLN A 741 -11.00 -35.95 6.25
N MET A 742 -9.77 -35.50 6.56
CA MET A 742 -9.11 -34.44 5.81
C MET A 742 -8.68 -34.87 4.41
N GLY A 743 -8.90 -33.97 3.45
CA GLY A 743 -8.58 -34.15 2.03
C GLY A 743 -9.65 -33.51 1.17
N ASP A 744 -9.26 -32.67 0.21
CA ASP A 744 -10.24 -32.08 -0.69
C ASP A 744 -10.87 -33.16 -1.57
N TYR A 745 -12.09 -32.89 -2.01
CA TYR A 745 -12.83 -33.79 -2.89
C TYR A 745 -13.54 -33.03 -3.99
N VAL A 746 -13.63 -33.67 -5.14
CA VAL A 746 -14.46 -33.22 -6.24
C VAL A 746 -15.90 -33.59 -5.95
N GLN A 747 -16.81 -32.65 -6.19
CA GLN A 747 -18.24 -32.92 -6.27
C GLN A 747 -18.75 -32.60 -7.67
N ILE A 748 -19.35 -33.60 -8.32
CA ILE A 748 -19.90 -33.45 -9.67
C ILE A 748 -21.14 -32.56 -9.64
N ALA A 749 -21.10 -31.49 -10.45
CA ALA A 749 -22.08 -30.42 -10.45
C ALA A 749 -23.08 -30.48 -11.62
N ASP A 750 -22.88 -31.39 -12.58
CA ASP A 750 -23.83 -31.58 -13.69
C ASP A 750 -25.05 -32.41 -13.26
N ASP A 751 -26.21 -32.05 -13.78
CA ASP A 751 -27.39 -32.90 -13.79
C ASP A 751 -27.21 -34.04 -14.81
N LEU A 752 -27.92 -35.15 -14.57
CA LEU A 752 -27.99 -36.24 -15.54
C LEU A 752 -28.75 -35.79 -16.78
N LEU A 753 -28.40 -36.34 -17.95
CA LEU A 753 -29.22 -36.15 -19.15
C LEU A 753 -30.64 -36.69 -18.91
N PRO A 754 -31.67 -36.05 -19.49
CA PRO A 754 -33.03 -36.58 -19.46
C PRO A 754 -33.08 -38.04 -19.90
N GLY A 755 -33.93 -38.86 -19.27
CA GLY A 755 -33.98 -40.31 -19.53
C GLY A 755 -34.38 -40.69 -20.96
N ASP A 756 -34.99 -39.78 -21.72
CA ASP A 756 -35.32 -39.93 -23.13
C ASP A 756 -34.20 -39.49 -24.09
N ASN A 757 -33.05 -39.03 -23.56
CA ASN A 757 -31.94 -38.57 -24.37
C ASN A 757 -31.32 -39.71 -25.21
N SER A 758 -31.03 -39.43 -26.48
CA SER A 758 -30.44 -40.39 -27.42
C SER A 758 -29.11 -40.99 -26.95
N TYR A 759 -28.36 -40.31 -26.08
CA TYR A 759 -27.11 -40.79 -25.49
C TYR A 759 -27.25 -42.17 -24.84
N TRP A 760 -28.36 -42.43 -24.16
CA TRP A 760 -28.58 -43.70 -23.46
C TRP A 760 -28.63 -44.92 -24.40
N ASN A 761 -28.83 -44.71 -25.71
CA ASN A 761 -28.78 -45.75 -26.74
C ASN A 761 -27.36 -46.05 -27.24
N GLN A 762 -26.39 -45.15 -26.99
CA GLN A 762 -25.03 -45.30 -27.48
C GLN A 762 -24.31 -46.43 -26.74
N GLN A 763 -23.59 -47.28 -27.48
CA GLN A 763 -22.83 -48.36 -26.89
C GLN A 763 -21.41 -47.89 -26.58
N ALA A 764 -21.00 -48.05 -25.32
CA ALA A 764 -19.70 -47.64 -24.81
C ALA A 764 -19.14 -48.72 -23.88
N ALA A 765 -17.81 -48.87 -23.84
CA ALA A 765 -17.15 -49.88 -23.02
C ALA A 765 -17.36 -49.67 -21.50
N CYS A 766 -17.64 -48.44 -21.06
CA CYS A 766 -17.91 -48.12 -19.67
C CYS A 766 -19.27 -48.62 -19.15
N TRP A 767 -20.17 -49.13 -20.01
CA TRP A 767 -21.40 -49.78 -19.56
C TRP A 767 -21.18 -51.21 -19.04
N ASP A 768 -19.97 -51.76 -19.19
CA ASP A 768 -19.57 -53.03 -18.58
C ASP A 768 -18.83 -52.81 -17.26
N LEU A 769 -19.58 -52.92 -16.16
CA LEU A 769 -19.14 -52.58 -14.80
C LEU A 769 -18.34 -53.71 -14.13
N GLY A 770 -17.52 -54.44 -14.90
CA GLY A 770 -16.64 -55.48 -14.35
C GLY A 770 -17.37 -56.75 -13.91
N GLY A 771 -18.32 -57.22 -14.72
CA GLY A 771 -19.12 -58.42 -14.45
C GLY A 771 -20.64 -58.19 -14.48
N THR A 772 -21.08 -56.93 -14.49
CA THR A 772 -22.48 -56.53 -14.72
C THR A 772 -22.53 -55.54 -15.87
N SER A 773 -23.12 -55.93 -17.01
CA SER A 773 -23.24 -55.05 -18.17
C SER A 773 -24.66 -54.48 -18.31
N LEU A 774 -24.77 -53.15 -18.37
CA LEU A 774 -26.05 -52.45 -18.55
C LEU A 774 -26.45 -52.41 -20.03
N ARG A 775 -27.47 -53.18 -20.40
CA ARG A 775 -27.78 -53.48 -21.82
C ARG A 775 -28.82 -52.55 -22.41
N THR A 776 -29.75 -52.03 -21.62
CA THR A 776 -30.84 -51.18 -22.12
C THR A 776 -30.64 -49.70 -21.75
N PRO A 777 -31.17 -48.76 -22.55
CA PRO A 777 -31.15 -47.32 -22.22
C PRO A 777 -31.80 -47.02 -20.86
N ALA A 778 -32.92 -47.69 -20.54
CA ALA A 778 -33.64 -47.51 -19.29
C ALA A 778 -32.83 -47.97 -18.07
N GLU A 779 -32.13 -49.12 -18.17
CA GLU A 779 -31.22 -49.60 -17.12
C GLU A 779 -30.10 -48.60 -16.85
N ARG A 780 -29.50 -48.04 -17.91
CA ARG A 780 -28.40 -47.08 -17.83
C ARG A 780 -28.83 -45.79 -17.12
N TYR A 781 -29.92 -45.17 -17.57
CA TYR A 781 -30.45 -43.97 -16.94
C TYR A 781 -30.83 -44.24 -15.47
N HIS A 782 -31.59 -45.31 -15.21
CA HIS A 782 -32.05 -45.62 -13.86
C HIS A 782 -30.90 -45.90 -12.89
N THR A 783 -29.85 -46.60 -13.33
CA THR A 783 -28.67 -46.82 -12.48
C THR A 783 -27.95 -45.50 -12.19
N CYS A 784 -27.78 -44.62 -13.18
CA CYS A 784 -27.21 -43.28 -12.95
C CYS A 784 -28.07 -42.45 -11.99
N GLU A 785 -29.40 -42.46 -12.16
CA GLU A 785 -30.35 -41.71 -11.34
C GLU A 785 -30.36 -42.18 -9.89
N VAL A 786 -30.43 -43.49 -9.65
CA VAL A 786 -30.36 -44.07 -8.30
C VAL A 786 -29.02 -43.76 -7.64
N MET A 787 -27.94 -43.76 -8.40
CA MET A 787 -26.60 -43.58 -7.85
C MET A 787 -26.29 -42.13 -7.51
N TYR A 788 -26.52 -41.23 -8.46
CA TYR A 788 -26.09 -39.83 -8.34
C TYR A 788 -27.23 -38.89 -7.93
N GLY A 789 -28.50 -39.24 -8.14
CA GLY A 789 -29.64 -38.37 -7.83
C GLY A 789 -29.61 -37.04 -8.58
N ALA A 790 -30.37 -36.05 -8.10
CA ALA A 790 -30.28 -34.68 -8.62
C ALA A 790 -29.11 -33.92 -7.96
N VAL A 791 -28.58 -32.88 -8.61
CA VAL A 791 -27.50 -32.06 -8.03
C VAL A 791 -27.92 -31.41 -6.70
N GLN A 792 -29.21 -31.09 -6.57
CA GLN A 792 -29.80 -30.41 -5.42
C GLN A 792 -29.81 -31.28 -4.15
N ASP A 793 -29.77 -32.61 -4.31
CA ASP A 793 -29.80 -33.57 -3.20
C ASP A 793 -28.47 -33.66 -2.45
N GLN A 794 -27.40 -33.05 -3.00
CA GLN A 794 -26.03 -33.11 -2.46
C GLN A 794 -25.55 -34.52 -2.07
N SER A 795 -25.94 -35.53 -2.86
CA SER A 795 -25.60 -36.93 -2.59
C SER A 795 -24.10 -37.15 -2.39
N VAL A 796 -23.73 -37.87 -1.34
CA VAL A 796 -22.33 -38.27 -1.07
C VAL A 796 -21.73 -39.13 -2.18
N HIS A 797 -22.56 -39.73 -3.02
CA HIS A 797 -22.12 -40.51 -4.18
C HIS A 797 -21.64 -39.64 -5.34
N ARG A 798 -21.83 -38.32 -5.29
CA ARG A 798 -21.23 -37.36 -6.23
C ARG A 798 -19.86 -36.88 -5.79
N ASP A 799 -19.37 -37.33 -4.64
CA ASP A 799 -18.13 -36.88 -4.04
C ASP A 799 -17.00 -37.87 -4.30
N PHE A 800 -15.83 -37.37 -4.70
CA PHE A 800 -14.65 -38.17 -5.04
C PHE A 800 -13.39 -37.55 -4.44
N PRO A 801 -12.66 -38.23 -3.55
CA PRO A 801 -11.47 -37.67 -2.92
C PRO A 801 -10.37 -37.39 -3.94
N ILE A 802 -9.68 -36.27 -3.78
CA ILE A 802 -8.53 -35.91 -4.60
C ILE A 802 -7.30 -36.59 -4.00
N LEU A 803 -6.78 -37.59 -4.72
CA LEU A 803 -5.57 -38.31 -4.33
C LEU A 803 -4.33 -37.50 -4.67
N GLU A 804 -4.31 -36.90 -5.86
CA GLU A 804 -3.22 -36.07 -6.36
C GLU A 804 -3.83 -34.85 -7.08
N ALA A 805 -3.16 -33.70 -6.95
CA ALA A 805 -3.59 -32.45 -7.55
C ALA A 805 -2.43 -31.80 -8.29
N TYR A 806 -2.68 -31.37 -9.52
CA TYR A 806 -1.73 -30.70 -10.40
C TYR A 806 -2.33 -29.40 -10.93
N SER A 807 -1.51 -28.55 -11.55
CA SER A 807 -1.96 -27.28 -12.08
C SER A 807 -3.08 -27.41 -13.10
N ASP A 808 -3.09 -28.48 -13.91
CA ASP A 808 -4.03 -28.70 -15.01
C ASP A 808 -5.01 -29.87 -14.79
N HIS A 809 -4.72 -30.80 -13.87
CA HIS A 809 -5.57 -31.96 -13.62
C HIS A 809 -5.63 -32.45 -12.16
N LEU A 810 -6.66 -33.26 -11.86
CA LEU A 810 -6.86 -33.94 -10.57
C LEU A 810 -6.91 -35.45 -10.77
N VAL A 811 -6.33 -36.22 -9.85
CA VAL A 811 -6.46 -37.68 -9.80
C VAL A 811 -7.39 -38.05 -8.66
N LEU A 812 -8.46 -38.78 -8.97
CA LEU A 812 -9.55 -39.09 -8.06
C LEU A 812 -9.53 -40.53 -7.58
N GLY A 813 -9.91 -40.69 -6.31
CA GLY A 813 -10.27 -41.97 -5.68
C GLY A 813 -11.78 -42.06 -5.47
N THR A 814 -12.21 -43.00 -4.63
CA THR A 814 -13.63 -43.18 -4.27
C THR A 814 -13.82 -43.14 -2.76
N PHE A 815 -15.02 -42.77 -2.31
CA PHE A 815 -15.42 -42.92 -0.91
C PHE A 815 -16.18 -44.24 -0.68
N TYR A 816 -15.95 -44.86 0.48
CA TYR A 816 -16.73 -46.01 0.96
C TYR A 816 -17.27 -45.77 2.38
N GLY A 817 -18.44 -46.31 2.68
CA GLY A 817 -18.98 -46.35 4.04
C GLY A 817 -18.47 -47.58 4.83
N PRO A 818 -18.56 -47.55 6.17
CA PRO A 818 -18.33 -48.74 6.98
C PRO A 818 -19.32 -49.85 6.60
N SER A 819 -18.86 -51.09 6.56
CA SER A 819 -19.69 -52.25 6.18
C SER A 819 -21.02 -52.28 6.95
N GLY A 820 -22.14 -52.34 6.23
CA GLY A 820 -23.49 -52.39 6.81
C GLY A 820 -24.07 -51.04 7.26
N THR A 821 -23.40 -49.92 7.01
CA THR A 821 -23.89 -48.57 7.35
C THR A 821 -24.08 -47.72 6.10
N LEU A 822 -25.10 -46.85 6.08
CA LEU A 822 -25.25 -45.85 5.03
C LEU A 822 -24.06 -44.90 5.03
N MET A 823 -23.49 -44.64 3.86
CA MET A 823 -22.41 -43.67 3.70
C MET A 823 -22.95 -42.25 3.91
N THR A 824 -22.25 -41.45 4.70
CA THR A 824 -22.55 -40.06 5.04
C THR A 824 -21.25 -39.25 4.97
N PRO A 825 -21.31 -37.91 4.93
CA PRO A 825 -20.10 -37.09 5.01
C PRO A 825 -19.25 -37.39 6.26
N ALA A 826 -19.89 -37.78 7.37
CA ALA A 826 -19.23 -38.03 8.65
C ALA A 826 -18.52 -39.40 8.75
N ASN A 827 -18.96 -40.42 8.00
CA ASN A 827 -18.44 -41.79 8.13
C ASN A 827 -17.75 -42.34 6.87
N ARG A 828 -17.71 -41.58 5.77
CA ARG A 828 -17.03 -41.98 4.54
C ARG A 828 -15.53 -42.19 4.75
N GLN A 829 -14.92 -43.08 3.98
CA GLN A 829 -13.49 -43.38 4.01
C GLN A 829 -12.90 -43.25 2.61
N ARG A 830 -11.75 -42.60 2.50
CA ARG A 830 -11.05 -42.42 1.22
C ARG A 830 -10.39 -43.72 0.78
N ILE A 831 -10.63 -44.14 -0.44
CA ILE A 831 -9.98 -45.28 -1.08
C ILE A 831 -9.19 -44.77 -2.28
N GLY A 832 -7.88 -45.08 -2.28
CA GLY A 832 -6.96 -44.80 -3.39
C GLY A 832 -7.17 -45.74 -4.59
N ALA A 833 -6.15 -45.90 -5.43
CA ALA A 833 -6.20 -46.80 -6.58
C ALA A 833 -6.50 -48.25 -6.16
N ARG A 834 -7.62 -48.82 -6.65
CA ARG A 834 -8.05 -50.19 -6.33
C ARG A 834 -8.95 -50.77 -7.40
N SER A 835 -8.90 -52.09 -7.59
CA SER A 835 -9.74 -52.82 -8.56
C SER A 835 -11.24 -52.65 -8.30
N ASP A 836 -11.60 -52.45 -7.04
CA ASP A 836 -13.00 -52.29 -6.64
C ASP A 836 -13.57 -50.94 -7.05
N ASN A 837 -12.73 -49.99 -7.48
CA ASN A 837 -13.17 -48.68 -7.99
C ASN A 837 -13.66 -48.77 -9.44
N VAL A 838 -13.26 -49.81 -10.19
CA VAL A 838 -13.52 -49.95 -11.63
C VAL A 838 -15.00 -49.82 -11.99
N PRO A 839 -15.95 -50.51 -11.30
CA PRO A 839 -17.37 -50.36 -11.58
C PRO A 839 -17.86 -48.92 -11.37
N TRP A 840 -17.33 -48.23 -10.35
CA TRP A 840 -17.75 -46.88 -9.96
C TRP A 840 -17.29 -45.81 -10.93
N PHE A 841 -16.02 -45.85 -11.34
CA PHE A 841 -15.50 -44.85 -12.28
C PHE A 841 -15.96 -45.08 -13.70
N LYS A 842 -16.18 -46.35 -14.11
CA LYS A 842 -16.86 -46.64 -15.39
C LYS A 842 -18.26 -46.06 -15.38
N LEU A 843 -19.04 -46.27 -14.31
CA LEU A 843 -20.38 -45.71 -14.17
C LEU A 843 -20.33 -44.18 -14.21
N LEU A 844 -19.43 -43.54 -13.45
CA LEU A 844 -19.28 -42.08 -13.46
C LEU A 844 -18.99 -41.54 -14.86
N TYR A 845 -17.98 -42.11 -15.53
CA TYR A 845 -17.59 -41.72 -16.88
C TYR A 845 -18.76 -41.81 -17.85
N CYS A 846 -19.50 -42.91 -17.80
CA CYS A 846 -20.64 -43.15 -18.67
C CYS A 846 -21.86 -42.26 -18.31
N CYS A 847 -22.18 -42.02 -17.04
CA CYS A 847 -23.31 -41.16 -16.66
C CYS A 847 -23.10 -39.69 -17.08
N PHE A 848 -21.85 -39.23 -17.06
CA PHE A 848 -21.48 -37.85 -17.42
C PHE A 848 -20.72 -37.76 -18.76
N GLN A 849 -20.90 -38.74 -19.66
CA GLN A 849 -20.38 -38.71 -21.04
C GLN A 849 -18.87 -38.38 -21.17
N GLY A 850 -18.06 -38.78 -20.20
CA GLY A 850 -16.61 -38.53 -20.16
C GLY A 850 -16.22 -37.07 -19.91
N ARG A 851 -17.15 -36.19 -19.52
CA ARG A 851 -16.86 -34.79 -19.20
C ARG A 851 -17.88 -34.23 -18.22
N ALA A 852 -17.42 -33.59 -17.14
CA ALA A 852 -18.34 -32.96 -16.20
C ALA A 852 -17.90 -31.58 -15.73
N SER A 853 -18.88 -30.72 -15.43
CA SER A 853 -18.69 -29.62 -14.50
C SER A 853 -18.58 -30.14 -13.08
N PHE A 854 -17.70 -29.51 -12.31
CA PHE A 854 -17.42 -29.93 -10.95
C PHE A 854 -17.05 -28.75 -10.07
N ARG A 855 -17.13 -28.97 -8.77
CA ARG A 855 -16.59 -28.08 -7.74
C ARG A 855 -15.68 -28.85 -6.81
N VAL A 856 -14.72 -28.15 -6.21
CA VAL A 856 -13.89 -28.73 -5.14
C VAL A 856 -14.41 -28.27 -3.79
N ARG A 857 -14.47 -29.21 -2.85
CA ARG A 857 -14.88 -28.97 -1.46
C ARG A 857 -13.78 -29.44 -0.52
N THR A 858 -13.64 -28.75 0.61
CA THR A 858 -12.71 -29.21 1.64
C THR A 858 -13.28 -30.43 2.35
N GLY A 859 -12.50 -31.48 2.58
CA GLY A 859 -12.92 -32.62 3.41
C GLY A 859 -12.50 -32.43 4.86
N GLY A 860 -13.40 -32.66 5.81
CA GLY A 860 -13.09 -32.65 7.25
C GLY A 860 -12.52 -31.33 7.80
N GLN A 861 -12.74 -30.19 7.13
CA GLN A 861 -12.18 -28.88 7.52
C GLN A 861 -13.21 -27.77 7.40
N TRP A 862 -13.03 -26.74 8.21
CA TRP A 862 -13.66 -25.44 8.08
C TRP A 862 -12.83 -24.52 7.18
N ILE A 863 -13.49 -23.73 6.34
CA ILE A 863 -12.87 -22.67 5.54
C ILE A 863 -13.45 -21.31 5.86
N ALA A 864 -12.60 -20.32 6.14
CA ALA A 864 -12.96 -18.93 6.36
C ALA A 864 -12.89 -18.13 5.06
N ILE A 865 -14.00 -17.49 4.68
CA ILE A 865 -14.10 -16.69 3.46
C ILE A 865 -14.65 -15.32 3.84
N GLY A 866 -13.92 -14.26 3.50
CA GLY A 866 -14.39 -12.89 3.61
C GLY A 866 -15.16 -12.50 2.35
N LYS A 867 -16.25 -11.75 2.49
CA LYS A 867 -17.04 -11.25 1.35
C LYS A 867 -16.22 -10.32 0.45
N ARG A 868 -15.31 -9.52 1.03
CA ARG A 868 -14.40 -8.63 0.29
C ARG A 868 -13.00 -9.21 0.19
N THR A 869 -12.51 -9.83 1.25
CA THR A 869 -11.15 -10.40 1.32
C THR A 869 -11.03 -11.67 0.47
N GLY A 870 -12.12 -12.40 0.28
CA GLY A 870 -12.13 -13.67 -0.44
C GLY A 870 -11.55 -14.82 0.39
N TYR A 871 -11.07 -15.84 -0.32
CA TYR A 871 -10.47 -17.04 0.25
C TYR A 871 -8.94 -16.92 0.25
N LEU A 872 -8.35 -16.93 1.45
CA LEU A 872 -6.90 -16.81 1.63
C LEU A 872 -6.23 -18.20 1.61
N HIS A 873 -5.39 -18.47 0.63
CA HIS A 873 -4.60 -19.69 0.53
C HIS A 873 -3.18 -19.40 0.02
N HIS A 874 -2.26 -20.32 0.32
CA HIS A 874 -0.87 -20.25 -0.11
C HIS A 874 -0.49 -21.46 -0.97
N VAL A 875 -1.46 -22.12 -1.61
CA VAL A 875 -1.17 -23.22 -2.55
C VAL A 875 -0.60 -22.66 -3.85
N GLY A 876 0.55 -23.18 -4.26
CA GLY A 876 1.22 -22.87 -5.52
C GLY A 876 1.45 -24.11 -6.36
N THR A 877 1.98 -23.90 -7.57
CA THR A 877 2.40 -24.98 -8.47
C THR A 877 3.87 -25.29 -8.22
N SER A 878 4.19 -26.56 -7.96
CA SER A 878 5.56 -27.04 -7.87
C SER A 878 6.29 -26.92 -9.21
N GLY A 879 7.48 -26.34 -9.22
CA GLY A 879 8.27 -26.10 -10.43
C GLY A 879 8.77 -27.37 -11.14
N THR A 880 8.83 -28.50 -10.45
CA THR A 880 9.39 -29.76 -10.99
C THR A 880 8.37 -30.67 -11.64
N ASP A 881 7.17 -30.77 -11.07
CA ASP A 881 6.16 -31.76 -11.41
C ASP A 881 4.75 -31.17 -11.54
N GLN A 882 4.60 -29.84 -11.47
CA GLN A 882 3.33 -29.12 -11.55
C GLN A 882 2.31 -29.49 -10.45
N ALA A 883 2.73 -30.20 -9.41
CA ALA A 883 1.86 -30.59 -8.30
C ALA A 883 1.41 -29.38 -7.46
N CYS A 884 0.20 -29.44 -6.91
CA CYS A 884 -0.29 -28.43 -5.98
C CYS A 884 0.29 -28.65 -4.60
N VAL A 885 1.00 -27.64 -4.08
CA VAL A 885 1.69 -27.71 -2.80
C VAL A 885 1.60 -26.38 -2.05
N ASP A 886 1.68 -26.43 -0.72
CA ASP A 886 1.79 -25.23 0.11
C ASP A 886 3.06 -24.44 -0.24
N SER A 887 2.94 -23.12 -0.39
CA SER A 887 4.04 -22.20 -0.68
C SER A 887 5.10 -22.24 0.42
N CYS A 888 6.36 -22.29 0.00
CA CYS A 888 7.51 -22.15 0.88
C CYS A 888 7.87 -20.68 1.16
N LEU A 889 7.17 -19.72 0.55
CA LEU A 889 7.44 -18.30 0.78
C LEU A 889 6.92 -17.88 2.15
N VAL A 890 7.83 -17.39 3.00
CA VAL A 890 7.50 -16.90 4.35
C VAL A 890 6.38 -15.86 4.33
N ARG A 891 6.33 -14.99 3.31
CA ARG A 891 5.27 -13.98 3.21
C ARG A 891 3.87 -14.61 3.08
N ASP A 892 3.76 -15.77 2.43
CA ASP A 892 2.47 -16.39 2.14
C ASP A 892 1.95 -17.20 3.35
N ALA A 893 2.76 -17.38 4.41
CA ALA A 893 2.43 -18.25 5.55
C ALA A 893 1.11 -17.89 6.26
N LEU A 894 0.70 -16.62 6.22
CA LEU A 894 -0.59 -16.18 6.79
C LEU A 894 -1.75 -16.21 5.78
N LEU A 895 -1.52 -16.52 4.50
CA LEU A 895 -2.61 -16.78 3.56
C LEU A 895 -3.23 -18.16 3.86
N ASN A 896 -3.92 -18.25 5.00
CA ASN A 896 -4.51 -19.47 5.52
C ASN A 896 -5.95 -19.22 5.93
N ALA A 897 -6.87 -19.92 5.27
CA ALA A 897 -8.28 -19.89 5.57
C ALA A 897 -8.81 -21.22 6.13
N ARG A 898 -7.97 -22.24 6.29
CA ARG A 898 -8.40 -23.61 6.60
C ARG A 898 -8.14 -23.93 8.07
N ILE A 899 -9.06 -24.61 8.74
CA ILE A 899 -8.87 -25.16 10.09
C ILE A 899 -9.63 -26.46 10.29
N MET A 900 -9.08 -27.36 11.10
CA MET A 900 -9.74 -28.60 11.50
C MET A 900 -10.42 -28.45 12.85
N GLU A 901 -11.34 -29.35 13.15
CA GLU A 901 -11.95 -29.42 14.48
C GLU A 901 -11.04 -30.15 15.44
N VAL A 902 -10.89 -29.60 16.64
CA VAL A 902 -10.28 -30.27 17.78
C VAL A 902 -11.39 -30.96 18.58
N PRO A 903 -11.19 -32.20 19.05
CA PRO A 903 -12.14 -32.86 19.94
C PRO A 903 -12.43 -32.00 21.17
N ARG A 904 -13.70 -31.93 21.55
CA ARG A 904 -14.09 -31.27 22.81
C ARG A 904 -13.58 -32.11 23.98
N THR A 905 -12.84 -31.48 24.87
CA THR A 905 -12.28 -32.12 26.07
C THR A 905 -13.05 -31.66 27.31
N ALA A 906 -13.14 -32.50 28.35
CA ALA A 906 -13.77 -32.15 29.62
C ALA A 906 -13.01 -31.02 30.36
N SER A 907 -11.73 -30.79 30.04
CA SER A 907 -10.97 -29.66 30.59
C SER A 907 -11.21 -28.40 29.76
N SER A 908 -12.05 -27.49 30.27
CA SER A 908 -12.26 -26.12 29.76
C SER A 908 -10.99 -25.23 29.68
N SER A 909 -9.81 -25.77 29.96
CA SER A 909 -8.53 -25.07 30.03
C SER A 909 -7.64 -25.22 28.79
N PHE A 910 -7.97 -26.10 27.83
CA PHE A 910 -7.15 -26.23 26.62
C PHE A 910 -7.42 -25.08 25.64
N MET A 911 -6.39 -24.27 25.39
CA MET A 911 -6.39 -23.22 24.38
C MET A 911 -5.07 -23.28 23.61
N PRO A 912 -5.09 -23.49 22.29
CA PRO A 912 -3.86 -23.43 21.52
C PRO A 912 -3.35 -21.99 21.43
N SER A 913 -2.03 -21.84 21.36
CA SER A 913 -1.41 -20.58 20.92
C SER A 913 -1.88 -20.23 19.51
N ARG A 914 -1.92 -18.93 19.16
CA ARG A 914 -2.25 -18.48 17.80
C ARG A 914 -1.31 -19.01 16.70
N ASN A 915 -0.13 -19.49 17.07
CA ASN A 915 0.84 -20.10 16.15
C ASN A 915 0.75 -21.63 16.05
N SER A 916 -0.15 -22.23 16.83
CA SER A 916 -0.45 -23.66 16.79
C SER A 916 -1.00 -24.07 15.43
N VAL A 917 -0.72 -25.32 15.01
CA VAL A 917 -1.40 -25.90 13.83
C VAL A 917 -2.89 -26.18 14.09
N LEU A 918 -3.29 -26.18 15.37
CA LEU A 918 -4.67 -26.31 15.86
C LEU A 918 -5.42 -24.98 15.85
N ALA A 919 -4.75 -23.87 15.50
CA ALA A 919 -5.35 -22.56 15.30
C ALA A 919 -5.41 -22.20 13.81
N LEU A 920 -6.47 -21.52 13.41
CA LEU A 920 -6.43 -20.67 12.23
C LEU A 920 -5.73 -19.38 12.61
N ARG A 921 -4.73 -18.98 11.83
CA ARG A 921 -4.16 -17.63 11.86
C ARG A 921 -4.07 -17.10 10.45
N ASN A 922 -4.64 -15.92 10.23
CA ASN A 922 -4.50 -15.14 9.00
C ASN A 922 -4.11 -13.68 9.36
N PRO A 923 -3.93 -12.77 8.38
CA PRO A 923 -3.51 -11.40 8.66
C PRO A 923 -4.53 -10.61 9.50
N PHE A 924 -5.79 -11.04 9.53
CA PHE A 924 -6.89 -10.31 10.18
C PHE A 924 -7.13 -10.82 11.60
N PHE A 925 -7.12 -12.12 11.81
CA PHE A 925 -7.47 -12.72 13.10
C PHE A 925 -6.95 -14.14 13.28
N SER A 926 -7.17 -14.68 14.48
CA SER A 926 -6.89 -16.05 14.86
C SER A 926 -8.03 -16.64 15.70
N PHE A 927 -8.33 -17.91 15.51
CA PHE A 927 -9.32 -18.66 16.29
C PHE A 927 -9.03 -20.16 16.20
N PHE A 928 -9.66 -20.96 17.04
CA PHE A 928 -9.68 -22.41 16.89
C PHE A 928 -11.11 -22.95 16.95
N MET A 929 -11.31 -24.18 16.48
CA MET A 929 -12.62 -24.81 16.41
C MET A 929 -12.67 -26.05 17.29
N MET A 930 -13.63 -26.10 18.21
CA MET A 930 -13.97 -27.31 18.96
C MET A 930 -15.14 -28.02 18.31
N GLY A 931 -15.04 -29.33 18.13
CA GLY A 931 -16.13 -30.16 17.62
C GLY A 931 -17.29 -30.34 18.61
N GLY A 932 -18.36 -30.98 18.13
CA GLY A 932 -19.45 -31.47 18.96
C GLY A 932 -19.13 -32.81 19.63
N MET A 933 -19.89 -33.16 20.67
CA MET A 933 -19.82 -34.48 21.32
C MET A 933 -21.07 -35.33 21.05
N LEU A 934 -20.87 -36.62 20.81
CA LEU A 934 -21.93 -37.63 20.73
C LEU A 934 -22.16 -38.25 22.11
N SER A 935 -22.91 -37.57 22.98
CA SER A 935 -23.27 -38.09 24.32
C SER A 935 -22.07 -38.53 25.18
N ALA A 936 -22.32 -39.19 26.31
CA ALA A 936 -21.33 -39.49 27.36
C ALA A 936 -20.16 -40.45 26.96
N SER A 937 -20.03 -40.85 25.68
CA SER A 937 -19.01 -41.81 25.24
C SER A 937 -17.66 -41.18 24.85
N SER A 938 -17.48 -39.86 24.96
CA SER A 938 -16.25 -39.13 24.56
C SER A 938 -15.88 -39.25 23.07
N ASP A 939 -16.79 -39.73 22.22
CA ASP A 939 -16.55 -39.89 20.79
C ASP A 939 -16.75 -38.56 20.03
N PHE A 940 -15.80 -38.26 19.13
CA PHE A 940 -15.77 -37.06 18.30
C PHE A 940 -16.87 -37.11 17.24
N THR A 941 -17.66 -36.03 17.14
CA THR A 941 -18.68 -35.88 16.08
C THR A 941 -18.23 -34.83 15.11
N ALA A 942 -17.92 -35.24 13.89
CA ALA A 942 -17.67 -34.31 12.80
C ALA A 942 -18.90 -33.44 12.57
N SER A 943 -18.68 -32.14 12.34
CA SER A 943 -19.76 -31.23 11.95
C SER A 943 -20.48 -31.69 10.69
N SER A 944 -21.71 -31.21 10.53
CA SER A 944 -22.46 -31.45 9.29
C SER A 944 -21.94 -30.56 8.17
N ARG A 945 -21.91 -31.10 6.95
CA ARG A 945 -21.61 -30.34 5.72
C ARG A 945 -22.47 -29.07 5.66
N ASP A 946 -21.89 -27.97 5.18
CA ASP A 946 -22.55 -26.67 5.01
C ASP A 946 -23.01 -26.01 6.33
N MET A 947 -22.60 -26.52 7.49
CA MET A 947 -22.67 -25.71 8.71
C MET A 947 -21.82 -24.46 8.54
N THR A 948 -22.35 -23.31 8.95
CA THR A 948 -21.68 -22.01 8.78
C THR A 948 -21.63 -21.19 10.05
N TRP A 949 -20.47 -20.61 10.34
CA TRP A 949 -20.37 -19.46 11.23
C TRP A 949 -20.41 -18.18 10.43
N LYS A 950 -21.21 -17.21 10.88
CA LYS A 950 -21.29 -15.88 10.26
C LYS A 950 -20.97 -14.81 11.31
N PHE A 951 -20.13 -13.85 10.94
CA PHE A 951 -19.85 -12.64 11.72
C PHE A 951 -19.34 -11.52 10.82
N SER A 952 -19.32 -10.31 11.38
CA SER A 952 -18.90 -9.11 10.68
C SER A 952 -17.79 -8.43 11.48
N THR A 953 -16.68 -8.14 10.81
CA THR A 953 -15.59 -7.32 11.37
C THR A 953 -15.78 -5.87 10.91
N ARG A 954 -15.59 -4.92 11.82
CA ARG A 954 -15.72 -3.49 11.54
C ARG A 954 -14.55 -2.71 12.11
N GLY A 955 -14.36 -1.50 11.62
CA GLY A 955 -13.25 -0.63 12.03
C GLY A 955 -11.94 -1.02 11.34
N GLY A 956 -10.84 -0.42 11.77
CA GLY A 956 -9.51 -0.65 11.21
C GLY A 956 -8.89 0.58 10.57
N PHE A 957 -7.91 0.35 9.70
CA PHE A 957 -7.05 1.40 9.19
C PHE A 957 -7.72 2.16 8.04
N SER A 958 -7.82 3.47 8.20
CA SER A 958 -8.15 4.38 7.11
C SER A 958 -6.95 5.28 6.82
N PRO A 959 -6.43 5.32 5.58
CA PRO A 959 -5.33 6.22 5.26
C PRO A 959 -5.78 7.68 5.33
N LEU A 960 -4.91 8.56 5.86
CA LEU A 960 -5.12 10.00 5.80
C LEU A 960 -5.11 10.44 4.34
N ARG A 961 -6.24 10.98 3.90
CA ARG A 961 -6.50 11.33 2.51
C ARG A 961 -7.02 12.76 2.40
N LEU A 962 -6.52 13.46 1.39
CA LEU A 962 -7.06 14.71 0.91
C LEU A 962 -7.71 14.51 -0.46
N GLN A 963 -8.86 15.12 -0.70
CA GLN A 963 -9.53 15.06 -2.01
C GLN A 963 -9.33 16.37 -2.76
N VAL A 964 -8.64 16.33 -3.89
CA VAL A 964 -8.41 17.47 -4.78
C VAL A 964 -9.74 17.88 -5.43
N GLY A 965 -10.04 19.18 -5.47
CA GLY A 965 -11.20 19.74 -6.15
C GLY A 965 -12.50 19.84 -5.32
N VAL A 966 -12.48 19.58 -4.01
CA VAL A 966 -13.63 19.81 -3.13
C VAL A 966 -13.69 21.28 -2.70
N ARG A 967 -14.67 22.03 -3.23
CA ARG A 967 -14.89 23.44 -2.87
C ARG A 967 -15.93 23.55 -1.75
N GLY A 968 -15.54 24.05 -0.58
CA GLY A 968 -16.45 24.62 0.44
C GLY A 968 -17.76 23.86 0.69
N GLY A 969 -17.70 22.53 0.88
CA GLY A 969 -18.88 21.70 1.18
C GLY A 969 -19.74 21.25 -0.01
N ILE A 970 -19.34 21.54 -1.25
CA ILE A 970 -20.02 21.01 -2.44
C ILE A 970 -19.52 19.58 -2.72
N PRO A 971 -20.41 18.57 -2.84
CA PRO A 971 -20.00 17.18 -3.04
C PRO A 971 -19.22 16.98 -4.36
N SER A 972 -18.20 16.11 -4.27
CA SER A 972 -17.16 15.81 -5.28
C SER A 972 -17.66 15.27 -6.63
N ASN A 973 -18.94 14.96 -6.77
CA ASN A 973 -19.48 14.23 -7.92
C ASN A 973 -19.51 15.04 -9.23
N ARG A 974 -19.17 16.34 -9.22
CA ARG A 974 -19.18 17.20 -10.42
C ARG A 974 -17.79 17.57 -10.98
N TYR A 975 -16.70 17.29 -10.27
CA TYR A 975 -15.36 17.64 -10.70
C TYR A 975 -14.44 16.42 -10.66
N ARG A 976 -13.93 16.00 -11.83
CA ARG A 976 -12.85 15.01 -11.91
C ARG A 976 -11.53 15.75 -11.84
N ALA A 977 -10.86 15.69 -10.69
CA ALA A 977 -9.46 16.12 -10.59
C ALA A 977 -8.56 15.14 -11.34
N SER A 978 -7.54 15.66 -12.00
CA SER A 978 -6.48 14.93 -12.70
C SER A 978 -5.12 15.51 -12.29
N PRO A 979 -4.65 15.22 -11.06
CA PRO A 979 -3.34 15.69 -10.60
C PRO A 979 -2.24 15.33 -11.60
N ARG A 980 -1.38 16.31 -11.93
CA ARG A 980 -0.25 16.18 -12.85
C ARG A 980 1.08 16.25 -12.12
N SER A 981 1.21 17.20 -11.20
CA SER A 981 2.39 17.31 -10.34
C SER A 981 2.01 17.82 -8.96
N ILE A 982 2.90 17.57 -8.00
CA ILE A 982 2.83 18.11 -6.64
C ILE A 982 4.22 18.65 -6.29
N ARG A 983 4.26 19.80 -5.61
CA ARG A 983 5.50 20.49 -5.25
C ARG A 983 5.42 21.07 -3.84
N PHE A 984 6.43 20.81 -3.03
CA PHE A 984 6.57 21.44 -1.72
C PHE A 984 7.22 22.81 -1.83
N ILE A 985 6.61 23.78 -1.15
CA ILE A 985 7.07 25.17 -1.04
C ILE A 985 7.58 25.35 0.39
N GLU A 986 8.84 25.02 0.61
CA GLU A 986 9.48 25.06 1.92
C GLU A 986 9.30 26.40 2.66
N PRO A 987 9.52 27.60 2.04
CA PRO A 987 9.38 28.86 2.77
C PRO A 987 7.98 29.12 3.35
N TYR A 988 6.94 28.53 2.75
CA TYR A 988 5.55 28.70 3.16
C TYR A 988 5.02 27.51 3.96
N GLY A 989 5.76 26.39 4.03
CA GLY A 989 5.24 25.15 4.62
C GLY A 989 3.95 24.70 3.92
N ARG A 990 3.89 24.80 2.58
CA ARG A 990 2.70 24.47 1.78
C ARG A 990 3.02 23.53 0.64
N LEU A 991 2.02 22.76 0.23
CA LEU A 991 2.07 21.98 -1.00
C LEU A 991 1.22 22.63 -2.09
N LEU A 992 1.78 22.73 -3.29
CA LEU A 992 1.04 23.07 -4.49
C LEU A 992 0.70 21.80 -5.25
N VAL A 993 -0.56 21.64 -5.61
CA VAL A 993 -1.06 20.55 -6.45
C VAL A 993 -1.49 21.15 -7.78
N ILE A 994 -0.90 20.63 -8.85
CA ILE A 994 -1.23 21.03 -10.22
C ILE A 994 -2.23 20.03 -10.76
N ASP A 995 -3.42 20.52 -11.07
CA ASP A 995 -4.52 19.71 -11.59
C ASP A 995 -4.66 19.98 -13.10
N GLY A 996 -4.47 18.94 -13.90
CA GLY A 996 -4.64 19.00 -15.35
C GLY A 996 -6.11 19.09 -15.79
N ALA A 997 -7.05 18.88 -14.87
CA ALA A 997 -8.45 19.25 -15.06
C ALA A 997 -8.65 20.76 -14.82
N GLY A 998 -9.79 21.32 -15.23
CA GLY A 998 -10.02 22.79 -15.29
C GLY A 998 -9.98 23.58 -13.96
N GLN A 999 -9.45 23.03 -12.86
CA GLN A 999 -9.26 23.71 -11.57
C GLN A 999 -7.87 24.34 -11.40
N GLY A 1000 -6.91 24.08 -12.30
CA GLY A 1000 -5.62 24.78 -12.35
C GLY A 1000 -4.67 24.41 -11.21
N LEU A 1001 -4.79 25.11 -10.07
CA LEU A 1001 -3.86 25.06 -8.94
C LEU A 1001 -4.59 25.02 -7.58
N GLN A 1002 -4.13 24.15 -6.68
CA GLN A 1002 -4.62 24.03 -5.30
C GLN A 1002 -3.47 24.07 -4.30
N GLN A 1003 -3.66 24.78 -3.17
CA GLN A 1003 -2.69 24.85 -2.07
C GLN A 1003 -3.19 24.09 -0.85
N ILE A 1004 -2.29 23.33 -0.22
CA ILE A 1004 -2.53 22.58 1.01
C ILE A 1004 -1.65 23.16 2.13
N SER A 1005 -2.25 23.44 3.28
CA SER A 1005 -1.54 23.81 4.50
C SER A 1005 -1.06 22.57 5.25
N LEU A 1006 0.08 22.66 5.94
CA LEU A 1006 0.65 21.56 6.72
C LEU A 1006 0.41 21.69 8.24
N ASP A 1007 0.12 22.89 8.75
CA ASP A 1007 -0.13 23.13 10.18
C ASP A 1007 -1.35 22.34 10.70
N LYS A 1008 -2.37 22.23 9.85
CA LYS A 1008 -3.47 21.27 9.91
C LYS A 1008 -3.70 20.86 8.47
N VAL A 1009 -3.43 19.60 8.15
CA VAL A 1009 -3.48 19.09 6.77
C VAL A 1009 -4.89 19.29 6.18
N ASP A 1010 -5.07 20.40 5.47
CA ASP A 1010 -6.33 20.88 4.92
C ASP A 1010 -6.09 21.84 3.74
N PHE A 1011 -7.08 22.01 2.87
CA PHE A 1011 -7.02 22.91 1.72
C PHE A 1011 -7.18 24.37 2.15
N MET A 1012 -6.32 25.24 1.63
CA MET A 1012 -6.40 26.68 1.88
C MET A 1012 -7.23 27.39 0.81
N GLY A 1013 -8.42 27.87 1.18
CA GLY A 1013 -9.21 28.79 0.36
C GLY A 1013 -9.73 28.21 -0.97
N PRO A 1014 -10.34 29.05 -1.83
CA PRO A 1014 -10.79 28.61 -3.15
C PRO A 1014 -9.61 28.32 -4.09
N SER A 1015 -9.78 27.38 -5.02
CA SER A 1015 -8.84 27.12 -6.13
C SER A 1015 -8.54 28.41 -6.91
N ILE A 1016 -7.27 28.58 -7.33
CA ILE A 1016 -6.86 29.70 -8.17
C ILE A 1016 -7.17 29.31 -9.61
N LEU A 1017 -8.25 29.88 -10.17
CA LEU A 1017 -8.71 29.72 -11.56
C LEU A 1017 -8.08 30.76 -12.50
#